data_AF-A0A135SXJ7-F1
#
_entry.id   AF-A0A135SXJ7-F1
#
_cell.length_a   1.000
_cell.length_b   1.000
_cell.length_c   1.000
_cell.angle_alpha   90.00
_cell.angle_beta   90.00
_cell.angle_gamma   90.00
#
_symmetry.space_group_name_H-M   'P 1'
#
loop_
_entity.id
_entity.type
_entity.pdbx_description
1 polymer ?
#
loop_
_entity_poly.entity_id
_entity_poly.type
_entity_poly.pdbx_seq_one_letter_code
_entity_poly.pdbx_strand_id
1 'polypeptide(L)'
;MQILFFCTAHNSLSQRLYVALSKSHTITIEYALSDDVMIEAAKLAKPHLIICPFLTARVPKEIYENYLTLIVHPGPPGDAGPSALDWVLMGDDGTEADPDTLLEKGSWGESGRPYWGVTVLQAVEEFDAGPVWAFEQFPLQIDSPAVTKSSLYRGPVTRAALTATLAAIERIQTASVQAASPYTPPPSPGFEKFAPHHVTPLLRANPTYRDASVTLQKAFLGGVTRHRPLLKAAQRDFNIQSHTAREISRRIRSSDSQPGCLTNLFGPGLYVYGGNIEEGNDLTTHTHPGKVVACRDDAVCVATCDKKAIWITHIRRVKKKTDTMLWPKVPAVSGLRELGILDSDAITENRISRATIDWSRAPHGTQQDISVDFQTFANAKRVAFLYFNFYNGAMSTDQCSRMIDALDFIASTHVVERPLSALVLMGGDGYFSNGIALNIIEAAADPALESWLNINRIDDVVHYLLHDFPSRNILTVAGIRGNCAAGGVAMAAACDIVLAGSEVVLNPAYRAIGLHGSEYHSLSYTGRCGSAGATKLLRDMTPLSPAEARRMGLVDHTIPGNGALLETRMRNLVKSMVSSDKKLAPGSWKCNVNVTPAGLASARAEELGQMSKDFWSARSSRYHLRRRDFVRKVKAVKTPLRFATHRRGLGELDEEEANDFDDVTVYERKARAVLLADQLKEYVESMATKAPRRDTSAGKVKALRRQKSCVEIVRKPEVTQDLTPVYSCYYEVTGTLGFS
;
A
#
# COMPACT_ATOMS: atom_id res chain seq x y z
N MET A 1 -3.64 -5.59 -26.71
CA MET A 1 -3.86 -7.02 -26.36
C MET A 1 -4.92 -7.13 -25.28
N GLN A 2 -5.53 -8.31 -25.08
CA GLN A 2 -6.27 -8.65 -23.87
C GLN A 2 -5.29 -9.30 -22.89
N ILE A 3 -5.16 -8.73 -21.70
CA ILE A 3 -4.20 -9.16 -20.68
C ILE A 3 -4.93 -9.50 -19.40
N LEU A 4 -4.64 -10.68 -18.84
CA LEU A 4 -5.10 -11.09 -17.52
C LEU A 4 -3.97 -10.91 -16.50
N PHE A 5 -4.26 -10.23 -15.39
CA PHE A 5 -3.37 -10.20 -14.24
C PHE A 5 -3.76 -11.28 -13.24
N PHE A 6 -2.79 -12.10 -12.84
CA PHE A 6 -2.90 -12.86 -11.59
C PHE A 6 -2.13 -12.15 -10.48
N CYS A 7 -2.83 -11.88 -9.38
CA CYS A 7 -2.28 -11.17 -8.24
C CYS A 7 -2.69 -11.83 -6.93
N THR A 8 -1.79 -11.98 -5.96
CA THR A 8 -2.21 -12.30 -4.58
C THR A 8 -3.08 -11.17 -3.99
N ALA A 9 -2.76 -9.93 -4.36
CA ALA A 9 -3.54 -8.75 -4.04
C ALA A 9 -3.28 -7.66 -5.10
N HIS A 10 -4.26 -6.77 -5.35
CA HIS A 10 -4.05 -5.63 -6.24
C HIS A 10 -3.19 -4.52 -5.57
N ASN A 11 -1.91 -4.84 -5.37
CA ASN A 11 -0.93 -4.02 -4.67
C ASN A 11 -0.41 -2.83 -5.50
N SER A 12 0.53 -2.04 -4.96
CA SER A 12 1.07 -0.84 -5.63
C SER A 12 1.69 -1.12 -7.00
N LEU A 13 2.40 -2.24 -7.18
CA LEU A 13 3.02 -2.58 -8.46
C LEU A 13 1.96 -2.95 -9.50
N SER A 14 1.04 -3.85 -9.14
CA SER A 14 -0.05 -4.25 -10.06
C SER A 14 -0.94 -3.06 -10.44
N GLN A 15 -1.22 -2.13 -9.52
CA GLN A 15 -1.93 -0.87 -9.84
C GLN A 15 -1.11 0.01 -10.79
N ARG A 16 0.21 0.12 -10.58
CA ARG A 16 1.07 0.93 -11.44
C ARG A 16 1.17 0.39 -12.86
N LEU A 17 1.21 -0.95 -13.01
CA LEU A 17 1.13 -1.62 -14.30
C LEU A 17 -0.26 -1.47 -14.93
N TYR A 18 -1.34 -1.63 -14.14
CA TYR A 18 -2.71 -1.44 -14.60
C TYR A 18 -2.91 -0.06 -15.24
N VAL A 19 -2.55 1.02 -14.55
CA VAL A 19 -2.72 2.38 -15.09
C VAL A 19 -1.80 2.68 -16.29
N ALA A 20 -0.68 1.95 -16.43
CA ALA A 20 0.20 2.09 -17.58
C ALA A 20 -0.34 1.36 -18.80
N LEU A 21 -0.72 0.09 -18.63
CA LEU A 21 -1.11 -0.80 -19.73
C LEU A 21 -2.54 -0.55 -20.21
N SER A 22 -3.46 -0.12 -19.34
CA SER A 22 -4.86 0.15 -19.69
C SER A 22 -5.03 1.27 -20.73
N LYS A 23 -3.98 2.03 -21.02
CA LYS A 23 -3.95 3.04 -22.09
C LYS A 23 -3.96 2.45 -23.50
N SER A 24 -3.50 1.21 -23.66
CA SER A 24 -3.32 0.55 -24.96
C SER A 24 -3.74 -0.92 -24.96
N HIS A 25 -4.18 -1.45 -23.82
CA HIS A 25 -4.53 -2.85 -23.62
C HIS A 25 -5.81 -2.94 -22.80
N THR A 26 -6.59 -4.01 -23.03
CA THR A 26 -7.70 -4.38 -22.14
C THR A 26 -7.13 -5.22 -21.01
N ILE A 27 -7.30 -4.78 -19.78
CA ILE A 27 -6.81 -5.48 -18.58
C ILE A 27 -8.00 -6.03 -17.79
N THR A 28 -7.90 -7.29 -17.38
CA THR A 28 -8.76 -7.88 -16.35
C THR A 28 -7.87 -8.47 -15.27
N ILE A 29 -8.35 -8.55 -14.03
CA ILE A 29 -7.54 -9.01 -12.89
C ILE A 29 -8.29 -10.14 -12.19
N GLU A 30 -7.56 -11.17 -11.79
CA GLU A 30 -8.02 -12.21 -10.90
C GLU A 30 -7.07 -12.36 -9.71
N TYR A 31 -7.63 -12.51 -8.51
CA TYR A 31 -6.88 -12.89 -7.34
C TYR A 31 -6.49 -14.37 -7.37
N ALA A 32 -5.23 -14.66 -7.06
CA ALA A 32 -4.70 -16.02 -6.97
C ALA A 32 -5.19 -16.69 -5.66
N LEU A 33 -6.49 -16.98 -5.59
CA LEU A 33 -7.16 -17.54 -4.40
C LEU A 33 -6.98 -19.06 -4.30
N SER A 34 -7.06 -19.76 -5.44
CA SER A 34 -6.78 -21.19 -5.59
C SER A 34 -6.47 -21.51 -7.04
N ASP A 35 -5.90 -22.69 -7.28
CA ASP A 35 -5.60 -23.19 -8.63
C ASP A 35 -6.85 -23.23 -9.51
N ASP A 36 -7.96 -23.76 -8.99
CA ASP A 36 -9.25 -23.84 -9.70
C ASP A 36 -9.77 -22.47 -10.13
N VAL A 37 -9.70 -21.48 -9.23
CA VAL A 37 -10.16 -20.10 -9.51
C VAL A 37 -9.30 -19.46 -10.60
N MET A 38 -7.98 -19.68 -10.58
CA MET A 38 -7.08 -19.17 -11.61
C MET A 38 -7.33 -19.83 -12.97
N ILE A 39 -7.49 -21.15 -13.00
CA ILE A 39 -7.77 -21.92 -14.23
C ILE A 39 -9.10 -21.47 -14.85
N GLU A 40 -10.15 -21.35 -14.04
CA GLU A 40 -11.46 -20.85 -14.48
C GLU A 40 -11.35 -19.43 -15.05
N ALA A 41 -10.66 -18.53 -14.35
CA ALA A 41 -10.47 -17.15 -14.81
C ALA A 41 -9.75 -17.07 -16.16
N ALA A 42 -8.71 -17.88 -16.37
CA ALA A 42 -8.02 -17.95 -17.67
C ALA A 42 -8.95 -18.44 -18.79
N LYS A 43 -9.77 -19.47 -18.52
CA LYS A 43 -10.76 -20.01 -19.48
C LYS A 43 -11.86 -19.00 -19.82
N LEU A 44 -12.32 -18.22 -18.83
CA LEU A 44 -13.31 -17.16 -19.01
C LEU A 44 -12.73 -15.96 -19.78
N ALA A 45 -11.55 -15.49 -19.35
CA ALA A 45 -10.92 -14.29 -19.91
C ALA A 45 -10.33 -14.51 -21.31
N LYS A 46 -9.91 -15.74 -21.64
CA LYS A 46 -9.22 -16.10 -22.90
C LYS A 46 -8.11 -15.08 -23.28
N PRO A 47 -7.18 -14.77 -22.37
CA PRO A 47 -6.24 -13.69 -22.57
C PRO A 47 -5.23 -14.03 -23.68
N HIS A 48 -4.72 -13.00 -24.38
CA HIS A 48 -3.54 -13.19 -25.24
C HIS A 48 -2.26 -13.36 -24.40
N LEU A 49 -2.21 -12.72 -23.24
CA LEU A 49 -1.04 -12.72 -22.36
C LEU A 49 -1.50 -12.69 -20.90
N ILE A 50 -0.85 -13.47 -20.05
CA ILE A 50 -1.01 -13.42 -18.61
C ILE A 50 0.23 -12.75 -18.01
N ILE A 51 0.02 -11.81 -17.09
CA ILE A 51 1.10 -11.18 -16.33
C ILE A 51 0.83 -11.40 -14.85
N CYS A 52 1.87 -11.75 -14.11
CA CYS A 52 1.82 -11.97 -12.67
C CYS A 52 2.71 -10.92 -11.98
N PRO A 53 2.18 -9.70 -11.71
CA PRO A 53 2.97 -8.64 -11.05
C PRO A 53 3.36 -8.97 -9.62
N PHE A 54 2.55 -9.79 -8.95
CA PHE A 54 2.72 -10.09 -7.54
C PHE A 54 2.01 -11.40 -7.17
N LEU A 55 2.78 -12.46 -6.95
CA LEU A 55 2.26 -13.75 -6.50
C LEU A 55 3.01 -14.27 -5.27
N THR A 56 2.26 -14.94 -4.42
CA THR A 56 2.74 -15.73 -3.28
C THR A 56 2.45 -17.22 -3.45
N ALA A 57 1.73 -17.58 -4.50
CA ALA A 57 1.39 -18.93 -4.90
C ALA A 57 2.00 -19.24 -6.27
N ARG A 58 2.16 -20.53 -6.58
CA ARG A 58 2.60 -20.96 -7.93
C ARG A 58 1.46 -20.77 -8.92
N VAL A 59 1.82 -20.55 -10.18
CA VAL A 59 0.83 -20.60 -11.28
C VAL A 59 0.58 -22.07 -11.62
N PRO A 60 -0.69 -22.52 -11.73
CA PRO A 60 -1.01 -23.88 -12.12
C PRO A 60 -0.44 -24.24 -13.50
N LYS A 61 0.00 -25.49 -13.64
CA LYS A 61 0.58 -26.03 -14.89
C LYS A 61 -0.30 -25.85 -16.11
N GLU A 62 -1.60 -26.13 -15.96
CA GLU A 62 -2.59 -25.95 -17.02
C GLU A 62 -2.61 -24.52 -17.57
N ILE A 63 -2.25 -23.50 -16.78
CA ILE A 63 -2.24 -22.12 -17.24
C ILE A 63 -1.02 -21.84 -18.12
N TYR A 64 0.20 -22.08 -17.62
CA TYR A 64 1.40 -21.71 -18.38
C TYR A 64 1.69 -22.62 -19.58
N GLU A 65 1.08 -23.82 -19.64
CA GLU A 65 1.11 -24.67 -20.83
C GLU A 65 0.14 -24.22 -21.93
N ASN A 66 -0.91 -23.46 -21.60
CA ASN A 66 -1.93 -23.02 -22.56
C ASN A 66 -1.86 -21.52 -22.89
N TYR A 67 -1.34 -20.69 -21.99
CA TYR A 67 -1.26 -19.23 -22.15
C TYR A 67 0.15 -18.72 -21.87
N LEU A 68 0.67 -17.86 -22.74
CA LEU A 68 1.95 -17.20 -22.47
C LEU A 68 1.82 -16.41 -21.17
N THR A 69 2.58 -16.80 -20.15
CA THR A 69 2.45 -16.28 -18.79
C THR A 69 3.78 -15.70 -18.34
N LEU A 70 3.79 -14.43 -17.93
CA LEU A 70 4.96 -13.72 -17.44
C LEU A 70 4.92 -13.53 -15.93
N ILE A 71 6.03 -13.81 -15.26
CA ILE A 71 6.29 -13.51 -13.84
C ILE A 71 7.15 -12.26 -13.76
N VAL A 72 6.76 -11.31 -12.92
CA VAL A 72 7.58 -10.14 -12.58
C VAL A 72 8.36 -10.46 -11.31
N HIS A 73 9.61 -10.89 -11.47
CA HIS A 73 10.51 -11.24 -10.38
C HIS A 73 11.30 -10.02 -9.90
N PRO A 74 11.23 -9.62 -8.61
CA PRO A 74 11.94 -8.45 -8.08
C PRO A 74 13.44 -8.72 -7.83
N GLY A 75 14.08 -9.43 -8.76
CA GLY A 75 15.51 -9.72 -8.79
C GLY A 75 16.06 -9.65 -10.23
N PRO A 76 17.37 -9.39 -10.39
CA PRO A 76 18.06 -9.42 -11.69
C PRO A 76 18.11 -10.84 -12.30
N PRO A 77 18.49 -10.99 -13.58
CA PRO A 77 18.58 -12.32 -14.19
C PRO A 77 19.48 -13.29 -13.39
N GLY A 78 18.97 -14.51 -13.18
CA GLY A 78 19.65 -15.56 -12.40
C GLY A 78 19.47 -15.46 -10.89
N ASP A 79 18.87 -14.38 -10.38
CA ASP A 79 18.31 -14.36 -9.03
C ASP A 79 16.98 -15.12 -9.04
N ALA A 80 16.74 -15.91 -7.99
CA ALA A 80 15.54 -16.74 -7.88
C ALA A 80 15.17 -16.94 -6.42
N GLY A 81 13.86 -16.98 -6.14
CA GLY A 81 13.34 -17.28 -4.81
C GLY A 81 12.49 -16.16 -4.19
N PRO A 82 11.70 -16.49 -3.15
CA PRO A 82 10.60 -15.66 -2.66
C PRO A 82 11.02 -14.49 -1.74
N SER A 83 12.33 -14.25 -1.56
CA SER A 83 12.86 -13.26 -0.61
C SER A 83 14.00 -12.41 -1.19
N ALA A 84 14.06 -12.26 -2.52
CA ALA A 84 15.09 -11.51 -3.25
C ALA A 84 15.44 -10.15 -2.61
N LEU A 85 14.42 -9.31 -2.34
CA LEU A 85 14.62 -8.00 -1.73
C LEU A 85 15.06 -8.07 -0.26
N ASP A 86 14.64 -9.09 0.47
CA ASP A 86 15.03 -9.29 1.86
C ASP A 86 16.54 -9.61 1.94
N TRP A 87 17.02 -10.54 1.11
CA TRP A 87 18.42 -10.95 1.06
C TRP A 87 19.35 -9.79 0.69
N VAL A 88 19.05 -9.05 -0.38
CA VAL A 88 19.91 -7.93 -0.79
C VAL A 88 19.93 -6.81 0.26
N LEU A 89 18.83 -6.56 0.97
CA LEU A 89 18.76 -5.55 2.03
C LEU A 89 19.42 -6.00 3.34
N MET A 90 19.50 -7.30 3.61
CA MET A 90 20.35 -7.84 4.69
C MET A 90 21.84 -7.61 4.41
N GLY A 91 22.21 -7.46 3.13
CA GLY A 91 23.58 -7.22 2.67
C GLY A 91 24.18 -8.38 1.87
N ASP A 92 23.36 -9.28 1.34
CA ASP A 92 23.82 -10.35 0.43
C ASP A 92 24.36 -9.77 -0.88
N ASP A 93 25.64 -10.02 -1.16
CA ASP A 93 26.34 -9.62 -2.38
C ASP A 93 26.61 -10.79 -3.34
N GLY A 94 26.18 -12.01 -2.98
CA GLY A 94 26.31 -13.22 -3.81
C GLY A 94 27.68 -13.88 -3.80
N THR A 95 28.63 -13.35 -3.01
CA THR A 95 29.98 -13.92 -2.87
C THR A 95 29.93 -15.33 -2.29
N GLU A 96 29.17 -15.52 -1.21
CA GLU A 96 28.86 -16.82 -0.64
C GLU A 96 27.77 -17.53 -1.45
N ALA A 97 28.07 -18.73 -1.92
CA ALA A 97 27.14 -19.52 -2.72
C ALA A 97 26.08 -20.16 -1.83
N ASP A 98 26.50 -20.70 -0.67
CA ASP A 98 25.63 -21.44 0.23
C ASP A 98 24.88 -20.49 1.21
N PRO A 99 23.54 -20.42 1.16
CA PRO A 99 22.78 -19.51 2.02
C PRO A 99 22.89 -19.83 3.52
N ASP A 100 23.07 -21.09 3.88
CA ASP A 100 23.18 -21.48 5.30
C ASP A 100 24.52 -21.02 5.86
N THR A 101 25.62 -21.27 5.14
CA THR A 101 26.94 -20.72 5.47
C THR A 101 26.94 -19.19 5.57
N LEU A 102 26.24 -18.47 4.68
CA LEU A 102 26.13 -17.00 4.72
C LEU A 102 25.45 -16.53 6.03
N LEU A 103 24.35 -17.19 6.40
CA LEU A 103 23.60 -16.85 7.62
C LEU A 103 24.39 -17.18 8.90
N GLU A 104 25.09 -18.31 8.92
CA GLU A 104 25.93 -18.74 10.06
C GLU A 104 27.11 -17.81 10.29
N LYS A 105 27.81 -17.41 9.21
CA LYS A 105 28.92 -16.46 9.30
C LYS A 105 28.45 -15.10 9.81
N GLY A 106 27.25 -14.66 9.39
CA GLY A 106 26.72 -13.33 9.68
C GLY A 106 27.53 -12.18 9.07
N SER A 107 28.56 -12.48 8.29
CA SER A 107 29.42 -11.52 7.60
C SER A 107 28.78 -11.09 6.29
N TRP A 108 27.91 -10.09 6.36
CA TRP A 108 27.28 -9.47 5.21
C TRP A 108 28.24 -8.53 4.48
N GLY A 109 28.02 -8.31 3.19
CA GLY A 109 28.84 -7.38 2.40
C GLY A 109 28.84 -5.98 3.01
N GLU A 110 30.02 -5.36 3.11
CA GLU A 110 30.19 -4.07 3.80
C GLU A 110 29.30 -2.99 3.20
N SER A 111 29.28 -2.85 1.88
CA SER A 111 28.45 -1.90 1.13
C SER A 111 27.22 -2.55 0.48
N GLY A 112 27.12 -3.87 0.52
CA GLY A 112 26.14 -4.63 -0.25
C GLY A 112 26.33 -4.48 -1.77
N ARG A 113 25.28 -4.77 -2.54
CA ARG A 113 25.33 -4.66 -4.01
C ARG A 113 25.13 -3.20 -4.46
N PRO A 114 25.96 -2.69 -5.40
CA PRO A 114 25.80 -1.33 -5.93
C PRO A 114 24.60 -1.19 -6.88
N TYR A 115 24.09 -2.31 -7.40
CA TYR A 115 22.95 -2.38 -8.29
C TYR A 115 22.04 -3.55 -7.91
N TRP A 116 20.75 -3.39 -8.18
CA TRP A 116 19.76 -4.46 -8.17
C TRP A 116 18.90 -4.39 -9.44
N GLY A 117 17.96 -5.32 -9.61
CA GLY A 117 17.16 -5.38 -10.83
C GLY A 117 15.83 -6.08 -10.67
N VAL A 118 15.09 -6.08 -11.77
CA VAL A 118 13.80 -6.78 -11.93
C VAL A 118 13.83 -7.51 -13.26
N THR A 119 13.34 -8.75 -13.24
CA THR A 119 13.28 -9.62 -14.41
C THR A 119 11.84 -9.94 -14.73
N VAL A 120 11.47 -9.85 -16.01
CA VAL A 120 10.20 -10.33 -16.54
C VAL A 120 10.50 -11.61 -17.31
N LEU A 121 10.11 -12.74 -16.73
CA LEU A 121 10.43 -14.07 -17.22
C LEU A 121 9.15 -14.87 -17.51
N GLN A 122 9.23 -15.81 -18.43
CA GLN A 122 8.12 -16.71 -18.73
C GLN A 122 7.98 -17.78 -17.64
N ALA A 123 6.75 -18.06 -17.22
CA ALA A 123 6.46 -19.12 -16.26
C ALA A 123 6.78 -20.50 -16.86
N VAL A 124 7.48 -21.33 -16.08
CA VAL A 124 7.78 -22.74 -16.35
C VAL A 124 7.62 -23.52 -15.04
N GLU A 125 7.80 -24.84 -15.08
CA GLU A 125 7.71 -25.71 -13.89
C GLU A 125 8.72 -25.32 -12.80
N GLU A 126 9.96 -25.02 -13.21
CA GLU A 126 11.04 -24.62 -12.31
C GLU A 126 10.90 -23.15 -11.88
N PHE A 127 11.08 -22.91 -10.59
CA PHE A 127 10.86 -21.61 -9.96
C PHE A 127 11.83 -20.54 -10.47
N ASP A 128 11.30 -19.42 -10.99
CA ASP A 128 12.07 -18.28 -11.53
C ASP A 128 13.14 -18.65 -12.58
N ALA A 129 13.03 -19.80 -13.24
CA ALA A 129 14.05 -20.32 -14.16
C ALA A 129 13.69 -20.17 -15.64
N GLY A 130 12.51 -19.65 -15.96
CA GLY A 130 12.04 -19.57 -17.32
C GLY A 130 12.74 -18.51 -18.19
N PRO A 131 12.50 -18.54 -19.51
CA PRO A 131 13.10 -17.58 -20.46
C PRO A 131 12.84 -16.12 -20.08
N VAL A 132 13.91 -15.31 -20.08
CA VAL A 132 13.81 -13.87 -19.80
C VAL A 132 13.31 -13.12 -21.04
N TRP A 133 12.20 -12.41 -20.89
CA TRP A 133 11.67 -11.53 -21.94
C TRP A 133 12.24 -10.13 -21.85
N ALA A 134 12.54 -9.65 -20.64
CA ALA A 134 13.26 -8.41 -20.40
C ALA A 134 13.76 -8.35 -18.95
N PHE A 135 14.81 -7.59 -18.71
CA PHE A 135 15.15 -7.15 -17.36
C PHE A 135 15.59 -5.70 -17.35
N GLU A 136 15.44 -5.06 -16.21
CA GLU A 136 15.93 -3.71 -15.96
C GLU A 136 16.69 -3.67 -14.64
N GLN A 137 17.65 -2.74 -14.52
CA GLN A 137 18.48 -2.59 -13.34
C GLN A 137 18.54 -1.13 -12.86
N PHE A 138 18.87 -0.94 -11.59
CA PHE A 138 18.95 0.37 -10.95
C PHE A 138 20.02 0.38 -9.86
N PRO A 139 20.62 1.55 -9.56
CA PRO A 139 21.58 1.68 -8.47
C PRO A 139 20.90 1.46 -7.11
N LEU A 140 21.61 0.82 -6.19
CA LEU A 140 21.14 0.50 -4.84
C LEU A 140 22.19 0.93 -3.80
N GLN A 141 21.71 1.56 -2.73
CA GLN A 141 22.51 1.94 -1.56
C GLN A 141 21.74 1.52 -0.31
N ILE A 142 21.99 0.31 0.17
CA ILE A 142 21.16 -0.34 1.21
C ILE A 142 21.24 0.38 2.56
N ASP A 143 22.30 1.14 2.82
CA ASP A 143 22.47 1.92 4.06
C ASP A 143 21.87 3.33 4.01
N SER A 144 21.29 3.73 2.88
CA SER A 144 20.55 4.99 2.82
C SER A 144 19.34 4.96 3.77
N PRO A 145 19.17 5.95 4.68
CA PRO A 145 18.08 5.94 5.67
C PRO A 145 16.67 5.86 5.07
N ALA A 146 16.49 6.30 3.83
CA ALA A 146 15.20 6.26 3.12
C ALA A 146 14.86 4.86 2.54
N VAL A 147 15.81 3.93 2.51
CA VAL A 147 15.65 2.61 1.87
C VAL A 147 15.11 1.61 2.87
N THR A 148 13.88 1.15 2.66
CA THR A 148 13.28 -0.02 3.29
C THR A 148 12.84 -0.97 2.18
N LYS A 149 12.50 -2.22 2.50
CA LYS A 149 11.93 -3.12 1.49
C LYS A 149 10.71 -2.50 0.80
N SER A 150 9.84 -1.84 1.56
CA SER A 150 8.64 -1.20 1.02
C SER A 150 8.94 0.04 0.17
N SER A 151 9.93 0.87 0.51
CA SER A 151 10.29 2.04 -0.30
C SER A 151 11.05 1.62 -1.56
N LEU A 152 11.92 0.60 -1.45
CA LEU A 152 12.59 -0.01 -2.59
C LEU A 152 11.59 -0.63 -3.57
N TYR A 153 10.62 -1.40 -3.06
CA TYR A 153 9.57 -2.03 -3.86
C TYR A 153 8.72 -1.00 -4.62
N ARG A 154 8.27 0.07 -3.93
CA ARG A 154 7.40 1.11 -4.51
C ARG A 154 8.14 2.11 -5.40
N GLY A 155 9.44 2.29 -5.19
CA GLY A 155 10.27 3.20 -5.96
C GLY A 155 11.02 2.46 -7.07
N PRO A 156 12.34 2.20 -6.93
CA PRO A 156 13.17 1.65 -8.00
C PRO A 156 12.65 0.33 -8.61
N VAL A 157 12.18 -0.62 -7.79
CA VAL A 157 11.67 -1.92 -8.28
C VAL A 157 10.45 -1.72 -9.15
N THR A 158 9.46 -0.93 -8.70
CA THR A 158 8.25 -0.68 -9.50
C THR A 158 8.56 0.01 -10.84
N ARG A 159 9.52 0.95 -10.87
CA ARG A 159 9.98 1.56 -12.13
C ARG A 159 10.61 0.54 -13.06
N ALA A 160 11.57 -0.24 -12.56
CA ALA A 160 12.25 -1.26 -13.34
C ALA A 160 11.29 -2.33 -13.85
N ALA A 161 10.34 -2.77 -13.01
CA ALA A 161 9.28 -3.69 -13.38
C ALA A 161 8.41 -3.15 -14.52
N LEU A 162 8.01 -1.88 -14.46
CA LEU A 162 7.25 -1.25 -15.54
C LEU A 162 8.05 -1.20 -16.84
N THR A 163 9.31 -0.74 -16.80
CA THR A 163 10.18 -0.67 -17.98
C THR A 163 10.37 -2.05 -18.61
N ALA A 164 10.71 -3.05 -17.80
CA ALA A 164 10.89 -4.42 -18.26
C ALA A 164 9.58 -5.03 -18.81
N THR A 165 8.44 -4.78 -18.16
CA THR A 165 7.14 -5.30 -18.61
C THR A 165 6.72 -4.70 -19.96
N LEU A 166 6.89 -3.39 -20.15
CA LEU A 166 6.61 -2.72 -21.42
C LEU A 166 7.49 -3.27 -22.54
N ALA A 167 8.79 -3.43 -22.28
CA ALA A 167 9.73 -4.01 -23.25
C ALA A 167 9.40 -5.48 -23.55
N ALA A 168 9.01 -6.27 -22.56
CA ALA A 168 8.59 -7.65 -22.75
C ALA A 168 7.37 -7.74 -23.66
N ILE A 169 6.35 -6.89 -23.43
CA ILE A 169 5.15 -6.84 -24.29
C ILE A 169 5.53 -6.47 -25.73
N GLU A 170 6.35 -5.45 -25.93
CA GLU A 170 6.80 -5.04 -27.27
C GLU A 170 7.54 -6.18 -27.98
N ARG A 171 8.47 -6.84 -27.29
CA ARG A 171 9.23 -7.98 -27.82
C ARG A 171 8.32 -9.16 -28.18
N ILE A 172 7.31 -9.44 -27.36
CA ILE A 172 6.29 -10.47 -27.65
C ILE A 172 5.49 -10.10 -28.90
N GLN A 173 5.07 -8.84 -29.04
CA GLN A 173 4.35 -8.37 -30.21
C GLN A 173 5.20 -8.54 -31.48
N THR A 174 6.47 -8.13 -31.44
CA THR A 174 7.41 -8.34 -32.55
C THR A 174 7.61 -9.81 -32.87
N ALA A 175 7.87 -10.65 -31.87
CA ALA A 175 8.06 -12.09 -32.07
C ALA A 175 6.80 -12.77 -32.63
N SER A 176 5.60 -12.33 -32.21
CA SER A 176 4.32 -12.86 -32.74
C SER A 176 4.14 -12.61 -34.23
N VAL A 177 4.57 -11.43 -34.72
CA VAL A 177 4.52 -11.10 -36.15
C VAL A 177 5.55 -11.90 -36.93
N GLN A 178 6.76 -12.10 -36.38
CA GLN A 178 7.80 -12.91 -37.00
C GLN A 178 7.44 -14.41 -37.06
N ALA A 179 6.66 -14.90 -36.10
CA ALA A 179 6.15 -16.26 -36.08
C ALA A 179 5.01 -16.50 -37.10
N ALA A 180 4.36 -15.44 -37.59
CA ALA A 180 3.35 -15.54 -38.63
C ALA A 180 3.99 -15.89 -39.98
N SER A 181 3.52 -16.97 -40.61
CA SER A 181 4.08 -17.52 -41.85
C SER A 181 4.18 -16.49 -42.99
N PRO A 182 5.22 -16.56 -43.86
CA PRO A 182 5.30 -15.74 -45.08
C PRO A 182 4.17 -16.02 -46.11
N TYR A 183 3.38 -17.08 -45.92
CA TYR A 183 2.22 -17.42 -46.76
C TYR A 183 0.90 -16.83 -46.27
N THR A 184 0.92 -16.06 -45.18
CA THR A 184 -0.25 -15.29 -44.73
C THR A 184 -0.35 -14.03 -45.59
N PRO A 185 -1.49 -13.74 -46.25
CA PRO A 185 -1.60 -12.54 -47.08
C PRO A 185 -1.20 -11.30 -46.25
N PRO A 186 -0.45 -10.35 -46.83
CA PRO A 186 -0.01 -9.18 -46.10
C PRO A 186 -1.24 -8.47 -45.52
N PRO A 187 -1.21 -8.08 -44.24
CA PRO A 187 -2.29 -7.29 -43.66
C PRO A 187 -2.47 -6.01 -44.49
N SER A 188 -3.71 -5.54 -44.63
CA SER A 188 -4.00 -4.28 -45.33
C SER A 188 -3.09 -3.15 -44.81
N PRO A 189 -2.61 -2.24 -45.67
CA PRO A 189 -1.69 -1.18 -45.26
C PRO A 189 -2.22 -0.45 -44.02
N GLY A 190 -1.50 -0.55 -42.90
CA GLY A 190 -1.90 -0.03 -41.58
C GLY A 190 -2.06 -1.06 -40.45
N PHE A 191 -2.06 -2.37 -40.75
CA PHE A 191 -2.31 -3.45 -39.77
C PHE A 191 -1.08 -4.32 -39.37
N GLU A 192 0.15 -3.87 -39.61
CA GLU A 192 1.39 -4.67 -39.44
C GLU A 192 1.84 -4.97 -37.99
N LYS A 193 1.14 -4.50 -36.94
CA LYS A 193 1.80 -4.34 -35.62
C LYS A 193 1.61 -5.46 -34.59
N PHE A 194 0.72 -6.43 -34.82
CA PHE A 194 0.44 -7.46 -33.81
C PHE A 194 -0.31 -8.66 -34.38
N ALA A 195 0.16 -9.89 -34.12
CA ALA A 195 -0.50 -11.13 -34.55
C ALA A 195 -1.00 -11.93 -33.31
N PRO A 196 -2.20 -11.63 -32.77
CA PRO A 196 -2.67 -12.16 -31.48
C PRO A 196 -2.69 -13.69 -31.40
N HIS A 197 -3.03 -14.37 -32.49
CA HIS A 197 -3.11 -15.83 -32.56
C HIS A 197 -1.74 -16.54 -32.43
N HIS A 198 -0.64 -15.80 -32.59
CA HIS A 198 0.72 -16.34 -32.45
C HIS A 198 1.33 -16.07 -31.07
N VAL A 199 0.61 -15.37 -30.18
CA VAL A 199 1.02 -15.22 -28.78
C VAL A 199 0.64 -16.49 -28.03
N THR A 200 1.57 -17.44 -28.02
CA THR A 200 1.41 -18.75 -27.38
C THR A 200 2.58 -19.03 -26.44
N PRO A 201 2.47 -19.98 -25.50
CA PRO A 201 3.60 -20.44 -24.67
C PRO A 201 4.82 -20.91 -25.46
N LEU A 202 4.64 -21.31 -26.72
CA LEU A 202 5.69 -21.79 -27.62
C LEU A 202 6.49 -20.66 -28.27
N LEU A 203 6.06 -19.41 -28.12
CA LEU A 203 6.77 -18.24 -28.63
C LEU A 203 8.13 -18.11 -27.90
N ARG A 204 9.21 -18.06 -28.67
CA ARG A 204 10.57 -18.08 -28.10
C ARG A 204 11.09 -16.67 -27.83
N ALA A 205 11.44 -16.40 -26.58
CA ALA A 205 12.22 -15.22 -26.23
C ALA A 205 13.63 -15.30 -26.87
N ASN A 206 14.17 -14.17 -27.31
CA ASN A 206 15.56 -14.12 -27.76
C ASN A 206 16.48 -14.37 -26.54
N PRO A 207 17.40 -15.36 -26.59
CA PRO A 207 18.30 -15.64 -25.48
C PRO A 207 19.10 -14.44 -25.00
N THR A 208 19.41 -13.46 -25.87
CA THR A 208 20.18 -12.27 -25.51
C THR A 208 19.44 -11.28 -24.62
N TYR A 209 18.11 -11.40 -24.49
CA TYR A 209 17.32 -10.52 -23.61
C TYR A 209 17.69 -10.63 -22.14
N ARG A 210 18.36 -11.71 -21.73
CA ARG A 210 18.91 -11.89 -20.38
C ARG A 210 20.25 -11.19 -20.17
N ASP A 211 20.96 -10.80 -21.24
CA ASP A 211 22.35 -10.37 -21.18
C ASP A 211 22.50 -8.84 -21.09
N ALA A 212 21.48 -8.09 -21.52
CA ALA A 212 21.48 -6.62 -21.50
C ALA A 212 20.18 -6.02 -20.97
N SER A 213 20.30 -5.15 -19.96
CA SER A 213 19.16 -4.45 -19.37
C SER A 213 18.51 -3.51 -20.39
N VAL A 214 17.19 -3.33 -20.31
CA VAL A 214 16.43 -2.53 -21.29
C VAL A 214 16.97 -1.13 -21.49
N THR A 215 17.21 -0.34 -20.43
CA THR A 215 17.65 1.05 -20.59
C THR A 215 19.15 1.16 -20.82
N LEU A 216 19.97 0.55 -19.95
CA LEU A 216 21.42 0.74 -20.00
C LEU A 216 22.12 -0.10 -21.08
N GLN A 217 21.45 -1.08 -21.65
CA GLN A 217 22.04 -2.05 -22.60
C GLN A 217 23.34 -2.68 -22.07
N LYS A 218 23.36 -2.99 -20.77
CA LYS A 218 24.50 -3.60 -20.07
C LYS A 218 24.08 -4.87 -19.35
N ALA A 219 25.03 -5.77 -19.15
CA ALA A 219 24.89 -6.87 -18.20
C ALA A 219 24.59 -6.33 -16.79
N PHE A 220 24.09 -7.21 -15.93
CA PHE A 220 23.79 -6.85 -14.55
C PHE A 220 25.06 -6.35 -13.83
N LEU A 221 24.98 -5.14 -13.26
CA LEU A 221 26.11 -4.44 -12.65
C LEU A 221 26.28 -4.73 -11.15
N GLY A 222 25.39 -5.55 -10.56
CA GLY A 222 25.41 -5.86 -9.12
C GLY A 222 26.13 -7.17 -8.76
N GLY A 223 26.92 -7.73 -9.68
CA GLY A 223 27.72 -8.93 -9.45
C GLY A 223 26.97 -10.24 -9.64
N VAL A 224 27.48 -11.32 -9.02
CA VAL A 224 26.96 -12.68 -9.19
C VAL A 224 25.60 -12.85 -8.51
N THR A 225 24.62 -13.38 -9.23
CA THR A 225 23.29 -13.71 -8.70
C THR A 225 23.23 -15.18 -8.27
N ARG A 226 22.37 -15.49 -7.31
CA ARG A 226 22.26 -16.83 -6.70
C ARG A 226 20.79 -17.15 -6.46
N HIS A 227 20.45 -18.43 -6.46
CA HIS A 227 19.17 -18.88 -5.92
C HIS A 227 19.19 -18.73 -4.40
N ARG A 228 18.16 -18.08 -3.83
CA ARG A 228 18.05 -17.84 -2.40
C ARG A 228 16.71 -18.34 -1.86
N PRO A 229 16.69 -19.13 -0.77
CA PRO A 229 15.44 -19.66 -0.24
C PRO A 229 14.62 -18.56 0.45
N LEU A 230 13.42 -18.92 0.90
CA LEU A 230 12.62 -18.08 1.79
C LEU A 230 13.45 -17.75 3.04
N LEU A 231 13.74 -16.46 3.24
CA LEU A 231 14.36 -16.00 4.47
C LEU A 231 13.31 -16.07 5.58
N LYS A 232 13.58 -16.83 6.65
CA LYS A 232 12.65 -17.06 7.78
C LYS A 232 12.73 -15.95 8.80
N ALA A 233 11.69 -15.76 9.61
CA ALA A 233 11.64 -14.67 10.58
C ALA A 233 12.82 -14.69 11.57
N ALA A 234 13.17 -15.86 12.11
CA ALA A 234 14.29 -16.03 13.04
C ALA A 234 15.66 -15.70 12.42
N GLN A 235 15.82 -15.88 11.10
CA GLN A 235 17.06 -15.57 10.38
C GLN A 235 17.28 -14.05 10.20
N ARG A 236 16.28 -13.23 10.54
CA ARG A 236 16.36 -11.76 10.52
C ARG A 236 16.59 -11.15 11.90
N ASP A 237 16.64 -11.97 12.96
CA ASP A 237 16.83 -11.46 14.32
C ASP A 237 18.23 -10.83 14.47
N PHE A 238 18.39 -10.01 15.50
CA PHE A 238 19.65 -9.37 15.85
C PHE A 238 19.95 -9.52 17.33
N ASN A 239 21.24 -9.63 17.64
CA ASN A 239 21.73 -9.49 18.99
C ASN A 239 22.10 -8.03 19.26
N ILE A 240 21.33 -7.36 20.11
CA ILE A 240 21.54 -5.94 20.48
C ILE A 240 22.89 -5.69 21.17
N GLN A 241 23.50 -6.73 21.76
CA GLN A 241 24.79 -6.63 22.45
C GLN A 241 26.00 -6.73 21.51
N SER A 242 25.84 -7.32 20.31
CA SER A 242 26.96 -7.57 19.39
C SER A 242 26.79 -6.96 18.01
N HIS A 243 25.56 -6.74 17.53
CA HIS A 243 25.33 -6.09 16.25
C HIS A 243 25.30 -4.57 16.38
N THR A 244 25.99 -3.91 15.46
CA THR A 244 26.04 -2.45 15.31
C THR A 244 24.66 -1.88 14.91
N ALA A 245 24.46 -0.58 15.11
CA ALA A 245 23.23 0.09 14.66
C ALA A 245 22.97 -0.11 13.16
N ARG A 246 24.02 -0.13 12.33
CA ARG A 246 23.94 -0.38 10.89
C ARG A 246 23.36 -1.77 10.59
N GLU A 247 23.89 -2.80 11.24
CA GLU A 247 23.47 -4.20 11.05
C GLU A 247 22.04 -4.45 11.54
N ILE A 248 21.65 -3.82 12.65
CA ILE A 248 20.28 -3.86 13.18
C ILE A 248 19.33 -3.13 12.22
N SER A 249 19.73 -1.94 11.76
CA SER A 249 18.96 -1.15 10.79
C SER A 249 18.66 -1.96 9.52
N ARG A 250 19.67 -2.62 8.93
CA ARG A 250 19.48 -3.47 7.73
C ARG A 250 18.43 -4.57 7.96
N ARG A 251 18.50 -5.27 9.10
CA ARG A 251 17.56 -6.35 9.47
C ARG A 251 16.12 -5.87 9.64
N ILE A 252 15.94 -4.72 10.28
CA ILE A 252 14.61 -4.13 10.44
C ILE A 252 14.08 -3.66 9.08
N ARG A 253 14.89 -2.92 8.31
CA ARG A 253 14.48 -2.34 7.02
C ARG A 253 14.27 -3.39 5.92
N SER A 254 14.97 -4.53 5.95
CA SER A 254 14.77 -5.66 5.00
C SER A 254 13.42 -6.35 5.17
N SER A 255 12.82 -6.22 6.36
CA SER A 255 11.53 -6.81 6.70
C SER A 255 10.39 -5.77 6.81
N ASP A 256 10.67 -4.51 6.50
CA ASP A 256 9.68 -3.42 6.50
C ASP A 256 9.08 -3.22 5.09
N SER A 257 7.80 -3.50 4.84
CA SER A 257 6.74 -3.56 5.83
C SER A 257 6.31 -4.95 6.23
N GLN A 258 6.68 -6.01 5.54
CA GLN A 258 6.34 -7.38 5.95
C GLN A 258 7.56 -8.29 5.85
N PRO A 259 7.76 -9.24 6.77
CA PRO A 259 6.92 -9.55 7.94
C PRO A 259 7.21 -8.69 9.18
N GLY A 260 8.19 -7.80 9.15
CA GLY A 260 8.80 -7.18 10.34
C GLY A 260 9.94 -8.04 10.90
N CYS A 261 10.83 -7.41 11.64
CA CYS A 261 11.97 -8.08 12.24
C CYS A 261 11.52 -8.65 13.59
N LEU A 262 11.51 -9.97 13.72
CA LEU A 262 11.16 -10.64 14.97
C LEU A 262 12.36 -10.56 15.91
N THR A 263 12.15 -10.03 17.12
CA THR A 263 13.21 -9.91 18.14
C THR A 263 12.63 -9.99 19.54
N ASN A 264 13.48 -10.37 20.51
CA ASN A 264 13.18 -10.35 21.95
C ASN A 264 13.76 -9.12 22.66
N LEU A 265 14.11 -8.06 21.92
CA LEU A 265 14.72 -6.83 22.44
C LEU A 265 14.03 -6.28 23.70
N PHE A 266 12.70 -6.38 23.75
CA PHE A 266 11.86 -5.82 24.81
C PHE A 266 11.40 -6.85 25.86
N GLY A 267 11.96 -8.07 25.85
CA GLY A 267 11.52 -9.19 26.67
C GLY A 267 10.74 -10.22 25.85
N PRO A 268 9.42 -10.04 25.61
CA PRO A 268 8.67 -10.95 24.76
C PRO A 268 8.98 -10.73 23.27
N GLY A 269 8.78 -11.79 22.48
CA GLY A 269 8.93 -11.73 21.03
C GLY A 269 7.95 -10.75 20.39
N LEU A 270 8.50 -9.75 19.68
CA LEU A 270 7.74 -8.74 18.94
C LEU A 270 8.32 -8.58 17.54
N TYR A 271 7.45 -8.30 16.57
CA TYR A 271 7.89 -7.77 15.28
C TYR A 271 8.10 -6.27 15.41
N VAL A 272 9.29 -5.78 15.06
CA VAL A 272 9.63 -4.35 15.07
C VAL A 272 9.75 -3.79 13.64
N TYR A 273 9.45 -2.49 13.51
CA TYR A 273 9.53 -1.72 12.25
C TYR A 273 10.20 -0.36 12.49
N GLY A 274 10.63 0.27 11.39
CA GLY A 274 11.53 1.42 11.45
C GLY A 274 12.98 0.96 11.28
N GLY A 275 13.85 1.35 12.21
CA GLY A 275 15.29 1.10 12.08
C GLY A 275 16.06 2.30 11.56
N ASN A 276 15.61 3.52 11.87
CA ASN A 276 16.39 4.74 11.60
C ASN A 276 17.52 4.82 12.62
N ILE A 277 18.75 5.01 12.16
CA ILE A 277 19.89 5.17 13.05
C ILE A 277 19.85 6.58 13.66
N GLU A 278 20.05 6.67 14.97
CA GLU A 278 20.38 7.91 15.64
C GLU A 278 21.88 8.17 15.47
N GLU A 279 22.19 9.16 14.64
CA GLU A 279 23.56 9.60 14.34
C GLU A 279 24.01 10.77 15.24
N GLY A 280 23.11 11.34 16.05
CA GLY A 280 23.45 12.33 17.07
C GLY A 280 24.16 11.72 18.27
N ASN A 281 25.17 12.42 18.81
CA ASN A 281 26.01 11.91 19.91
C ASN A 281 25.38 12.10 21.31
N ASP A 282 24.26 12.83 21.40
CA ASP A 282 23.74 13.33 22.68
C ASP A 282 23.03 12.24 23.51
N LEU A 283 22.58 11.15 22.88
CA LEU A 283 21.69 10.16 23.52
C LEU A 283 22.41 8.89 24.02
N THR A 284 23.67 8.66 23.64
CA THR A 284 24.25 7.30 23.66
C THR A 284 25.60 7.18 24.37
N THR A 285 26.21 8.30 24.78
CA THR A 285 27.61 8.34 25.25
C THR A 285 27.89 7.51 26.51
N HIS A 286 26.88 7.12 27.29
CA HIS A 286 27.05 6.39 28.56
C HIS A 286 26.01 5.29 28.81
N THR A 287 25.37 4.78 27.75
CA THR A 287 24.22 3.87 27.89
C THR A 287 24.56 2.43 27.47
N HIS A 288 24.11 1.44 28.24
CA HIS A 288 24.22 0.03 27.90
C HIS A 288 23.34 -0.35 26.70
N PRO A 289 23.81 -1.22 25.79
CA PRO A 289 23.02 -1.68 24.65
C PRO A 289 21.72 -2.36 25.09
N GLY A 290 20.63 -2.06 24.38
CA GLY A 290 19.29 -2.56 24.68
C GLY A 290 18.46 -1.69 25.62
N LYS A 291 19.06 -0.69 26.26
CA LYS A 291 18.30 0.29 27.05
C LYS A 291 17.56 1.27 26.14
N VAL A 292 16.30 1.55 26.46
CA VAL A 292 15.54 2.67 25.87
C VAL A 292 16.15 3.98 26.38
N VAL A 293 16.63 4.81 25.46
CA VAL A 293 17.34 6.07 25.77
C VAL A 293 16.53 7.31 25.48
N ALA A 294 15.50 7.18 24.64
CA ALA A 294 14.60 8.27 24.32
C ALA A 294 13.25 7.75 23.82
N CYS A 295 12.21 8.53 24.07
CA CYS A 295 10.91 8.46 23.41
C CYS A 295 10.69 9.78 22.69
N ARG A 296 10.46 9.74 21.38
CA ARG A 296 10.11 10.92 20.58
C ARG A 296 8.87 10.60 19.77
N ASP A 297 7.85 11.44 19.95
CA ASP A 297 6.53 11.23 19.39
C ASP A 297 6.05 9.80 19.71
N ASP A 298 5.88 8.97 18.69
CA ASP A 298 5.37 7.62 18.83
C ASP A 298 6.45 6.51 18.76
N ALA A 299 7.73 6.91 18.73
CA ALA A 299 8.88 6.02 18.55
C ALA A 299 9.76 5.92 19.80
N VAL A 300 10.41 4.76 19.96
CA VAL A 300 11.41 4.52 21.02
C VAL A 300 12.80 4.42 20.40
N CYS A 301 13.80 5.01 21.06
CA CYS A 301 15.20 4.94 20.69
C CYS A 301 15.93 3.99 21.63
N VAL A 302 16.70 3.06 21.07
CA VAL A 302 17.37 2.01 21.84
C VAL A 302 18.87 2.02 21.54
N ALA A 303 19.70 2.07 22.59
CA ALA A 303 21.16 2.08 22.46
C ALA A 303 21.68 0.76 21.86
N THR A 304 22.73 0.86 21.05
CA THR A 304 23.41 -0.27 20.38
C THR A 304 24.85 -0.42 20.84
N CYS A 305 25.50 -1.54 20.52
CA CYS A 305 26.85 -1.87 21.01
C CYS A 305 27.95 -0.91 20.54
N ASP A 306 27.74 -0.22 19.42
CA ASP A 306 28.66 0.71 18.77
C ASP A 306 28.50 2.17 19.24
N LYS A 307 27.89 2.39 20.42
CA LYS A 307 27.61 3.72 21.01
C LYS A 307 26.74 4.60 20.12
N LYS A 308 25.91 4.00 19.27
CA LYS A 308 24.82 4.63 18.53
C LYS A 308 23.48 4.20 19.15
N ALA A 309 22.38 4.55 18.48
CA ALA A 309 21.07 4.04 18.82
C ALA A 309 20.20 3.81 17.57
N ILE A 310 19.13 3.05 17.73
CA ILE A 310 18.16 2.75 16.68
C ILE A 310 16.76 3.19 17.11
N TRP A 311 16.07 3.88 16.22
CA TRP A 311 14.67 4.27 16.39
C TRP A 311 13.75 3.16 15.87
N ILE A 312 12.94 2.62 16.78
CA ILE A 312 11.83 1.71 16.50
C ILE A 312 10.54 2.52 16.50
N THR A 313 9.89 2.62 15.35
CA THR A 313 8.70 3.47 15.20
C THR A 313 7.41 2.73 15.44
N HIS A 314 7.37 1.43 15.11
CA HIS A 314 6.19 0.60 15.28
C HIS A 314 6.56 -0.80 15.76
N ILE A 315 5.61 -1.44 16.43
CA ILE A 315 5.68 -2.84 16.83
C ILE A 315 4.42 -3.60 16.41
N ARG A 316 4.51 -4.92 16.42
CA ARG A 316 3.38 -5.84 16.30
C ARG A 316 3.60 -7.08 17.14
N ARG A 317 2.57 -7.47 17.88
CA ARG A 317 2.57 -8.71 18.66
C ARG A 317 2.67 -9.94 17.75
N VAL A 318 3.39 -10.96 18.21
CA VAL A 318 3.41 -12.26 17.54
C VAL A 318 2.03 -12.91 17.68
N LYS A 319 1.49 -13.44 16.58
CA LYS A 319 0.22 -14.18 16.58
C LYS A 319 0.40 -15.52 17.31
N LYS A 320 -0.34 -15.73 18.39
CA LYS A 320 -0.39 -17.01 19.12
C LYS A 320 -1.33 -17.98 18.42
N LYS A 321 -1.24 -19.27 18.74
CA LYS A 321 -2.19 -20.29 18.23
C LYS A 321 -3.65 -20.01 18.62
N THR A 322 -3.86 -19.35 19.75
CA THR A 322 -5.18 -18.91 20.24
C THR A 322 -5.72 -17.69 19.50
N ASP A 323 -4.86 -16.93 18.82
CA ASP A 323 -5.28 -15.75 18.07
C ASP A 323 -5.84 -16.19 16.72
N THR A 324 -7.04 -15.71 16.38
CA THR A 324 -7.65 -15.99 15.08
C THR A 324 -6.99 -15.18 13.96
N MET A 325 -6.59 -13.95 14.25
CA MET A 325 -6.08 -12.96 13.29
C MET A 325 -4.72 -12.38 13.71
N LEU A 326 -4.04 -11.70 12.77
CA LEU A 326 -2.82 -10.94 13.11
C LEU A 326 -3.16 -9.73 14.00
N TRP A 327 -2.22 -9.31 14.84
CA TRP A 327 -2.34 -8.05 15.58
C TRP A 327 -2.06 -6.84 14.68
N PRO A 328 -2.67 -5.66 14.94
CA PRO A 328 -2.38 -4.45 14.19
C PRO A 328 -0.93 -4.03 14.41
N LYS A 329 -0.37 -3.28 13.45
CA LYS A 329 0.91 -2.60 13.68
C LYS A 329 0.64 -1.27 14.34
N VAL A 330 1.13 -1.11 15.56
CA VAL A 330 0.90 0.09 16.36
C VAL A 330 2.21 0.82 16.59
N PRO A 331 2.17 2.13 16.87
CA PRO A 331 3.39 2.85 17.21
C PRO A 331 4.07 2.26 18.46
N ALA A 332 5.40 2.37 18.53
CA ALA A 332 6.18 1.64 19.51
C ALA A 332 5.89 2.08 20.95
N VAL A 333 5.80 3.39 21.21
CA VAL A 333 5.53 3.93 22.56
C VAL A 333 4.19 3.42 23.10
N SER A 334 3.12 3.61 22.33
CA SER A 334 1.77 3.20 22.75
C SER A 334 1.62 1.68 22.86
N GLY A 335 2.21 0.92 21.91
CA GLY A 335 2.17 -0.53 21.93
C GLY A 335 2.95 -1.16 23.08
N LEU A 336 4.14 -0.65 23.41
CA LEU A 336 4.94 -1.13 24.55
C LEU A 336 4.28 -0.80 25.89
N ARG A 337 3.63 0.38 25.99
CA ARG A 337 2.83 0.76 27.16
C ARG A 337 1.64 -0.17 27.37
N GLU A 338 0.88 -0.44 26.32
CA GLU A 338 -0.28 -1.35 26.40
C GLU A 338 0.12 -2.77 26.82
N LEU A 339 1.33 -3.19 26.46
CA LEU A 339 1.90 -4.48 26.86
C LEU A 339 2.48 -4.49 28.29
N GLY A 340 2.52 -3.35 28.99
CA GLY A 340 3.16 -3.22 30.30
C GLY A 340 4.68 -3.37 30.29
N ILE A 341 5.31 -3.21 29.11
CA ILE A 341 6.78 -3.31 28.96
C ILE A 341 7.44 -1.97 29.27
N LEU A 342 6.78 -0.87 28.90
CA LEU A 342 7.25 0.49 29.16
C LEU A 342 6.18 1.21 29.97
N ASP A 343 6.49 1.55 31.22
CA ASP A 343 5.55 2.27 32.07
C ASP A 343 5.50 3.78 31.74
N SER A 344 4.50 4.47 32.28
CA SER A 344 4.27 5.90 32.02
C SER A 344 5.39 6.80 32.55
N ASP A 345 6.05 6.39 33.64
CA ASP A 345 7.13 7.15 34.25
C ASP A 345 8.36 7.09 33.36
N ALA A 346 8.74 5.89 32.90
CA ALA A 346 9.82 5.69 31.94
C ALA A 346 9.57 6.40 30.61
N ILE A 347 8.33 6.45 30.11
CA ILE A 347 8.00 7.25 28.92
C ILE A 347 8.26 8.73 29.17
N THR A 348 7.84 9.23 30.33
CA THR A 348 7.96 10.64 30.71
C THR A 348 9.42 11.03 30.94
N GLU A 349 10.19 10.21 31.66
CA GLU A 349 11.62 10.40 31.93
C GLU A 349 12.45 10.40 30.65
N ASN A 350 12.13 9.51 29.71
CA ASN A 350 12.84 9.41 28.43
C ASN A 350 12.24 10.29 27.34
N ARG A 351 11.20 11.08 27.64
CA ARG A 351 10.56 11.93 26.63
C ARG A 351 11.50 13.04 26.22
N ILE A 352 11.85 13.08 24.95
CA ILE A 352 12.65 14.17 24.38
C ILE A 352 11.79 15.06 23.50
N SER A 353 12.22 16.32 23.37
CA SER A 353 11.61 17.30 22.47
C SER A 353 11.70 16.86 21.01
N ARG A 354 10.96 17.58 20.15
CA ARG A 354 11.09 17.51 18.69
C ARG A 354 12.55 17.63 18.28
N ALA A 355 12.91 17.00 17.16
CA ALA A 355 14.28 17.01 16.64
C ALA A 355 14.84 18.42 16.43
N THR A 356 13.98 19.38 16.05
CA THR A 356 14.32 20.79 15.89
C THR A 356 13.17 21.66 16.45
N ILE A 357 13.52 22.80 17.05
CA ILE A 357 12.53 23.71 17.66
C ILE A 357 11.71 24.42 16.56
N ASP A 358 12.38 24.78 15.46
CA ASP A 358 11.86 25.54 14.32
C ASP A 358 11.35 24.66 13.18
N TRP A 359 11.15 23.36 13.44
CA TRP A 359 10.73 22.36 12.48
C TRP A 359 11.68 22.14 11.30
N SER A 360 12.87 22.73 11.28
CA SER A 360 13.86 22.46 10.22
C SER A 360 14.25 20.99 10.19
N ARG A 361 14.74 20.51 9.04
CA ARG A 361 15.24 19.13 8.95
C ARG A 361 16.47 18.96 9.86
N ALA A 362 16.49 17.90 10.64
CA ALA A 362 17.65 17.57 11.48
C ALA A 362 18.93 17.42 10.62
N PRO A 363 20.09 17.91 11.09
CA PRO A 363 21.34 17.86 10.34
C PRO A 363 21.97 16.46 10.29
N HIS A 364 21.44 15.51 11.05
CA HIS A 364 21.90 14.13 11.14
C HIS A 364 20.70 13.16 11.05
N GLY A 365 20.99 11.87 10.84
CA GLY A 365 19.96 10.82 10.86
C GLY A 365 19.34 10.70 12.25
N THR A 366 18.04 10.90 12.34
CA THR A 366 17.26 10.77 13.58
C THR A 366 15.78 10.55 13.23
N GLN A 367 14.95 10.22 14.22
CA GLN A 367 13.51 10.15 14.02
C GLN A 367 12.89 11.55 13.92
N GLN A 368 12.45 11.90 12.71
CA GLN A 368 11.70 13.12 12.44
C GLN A 368 10.67 12.82 11.35
N ASP A 369 9.38 12.83 11.69
CA ASP A 369 8.31 12.61 10.73
C ASP A 369 7.87 13.90 10.03
N ILE A 370 7.99 15.06 10.68
CA ILE A 370 7.62 16.37 10.10
C ILE A 370 8.84 17.31 10.04
N SER A 371 9.01 17.97 8.89
CA SER A 371 9.99 19.05 8.74
C SER A 371 9.50 20.16 7.80
N VAL A 372 9.93 21.38 8.04
CA VAL A 372 9.63 22.56 7.22
C VAL A 372 10.94 23.11 6.66
N ASP A 373 10.97 23.34 5.35
CA ASP A 373 12.05 24.05 4.68
C ASP A 373 11.52 25.38 4.13
N PHE A 374 12.12 26.49 4.57
CA PHE A 374 11.78 27.82 4.06
C PHE A 374 12.77 28.25 2.98
N GLN A 375 12.23 28.62 1.82
CA GLN A 375 13.02 29.15 0.72
C GLN A 375 12.59 30.57 0.39
N THR A 376 13.55 31.48 0.31
CA THR A 376 13.33 32.86 -0.15
C THR A 376 13.79 33.00 -1.60
N PHE A 377 12.90 33.51 -2.45
CA PHE A 377 13.15 33.78 -3.86
C PHE A 377 13.35 35.28 -4.12
N ALA A 378 13.53 35.65 -5.39
CA ALA A 378 13.63 37.05 -5.81
C ALA A 378 12.44 37.88 -5.29
N ASN A 379 12.68 39.18 -5.07
CA ASN A 379 11.72 40.13 -4.49
C ASN A 379 11.21 39.72 -3.09
N ALA A 380 12.06 39.07 -2.29
CA ALA A 380 11.76 38.64 -0.92
C ALA A 380 10.53 37.70 -0.78
N LYS A 381 10.13 37.03 -1.85
CA LYS A 381 9.01 36.07 -1.82
C LYS A 381 9.41 34.78 -1.11
N ARG A 382 8.81 34.49 0.05
CA ARG A 382 9.13 33.32 0.87
C ARG A 382 8.12 32.19 0.67
N VAL A 383 8.59 30.96 0.59
CA VAL A 383 7.77 29.75 0.48
C VAL A 383 8.15 28.77 1.58
N ALA A 384 7.15 28.14 2.21
CA ALA A 384 7.33 27.06 3.15
C ALA A 384 7.05 25.71 2.47
N PHE A 385 7.99 24.78 2.51
CA PHE A 385 7.82 23.40 2.05
C PHE A 385 7.68 22.49 3.28
N LEU A 386 6.46 22.01 3.52
CA LEU A 386 6.12 21.13 4.65
C LEU A 386 6.19 19.66 4.22
N TYR A 387 7.13 18.92 4.80
CA TYR A 387 7.30 17.48 4.63
C TYR A 387 6.69 16.74 5.81
N PHE A 388 5.98 15.65 5.54
CA PHE A 388 5.36 14.80 6.56
C PHE A 388 5.45 13.33 6.13
N ASN A 389 6.45 12.61 6.66
CA ASN A 389 6.76 11.23 6.34
C ASN A 389 6.12 10.26 7.33
N PHE A 390 4.79 10.28 7.41
CA PHE A 390 4.05 9.35 8.26
C PHE A 390 4.17 7.92 7.75
N TYR A 391 4.30 6.96 8.66
CA TYR A 391 4.50 5.55 8.32
C TYR A 391 3.33 5.02 7.47
N ASN A 392 3.65 4.44 6.32
CA ASN A 392 2.68 4.04 5.28
C ASN A 392 1.74 5.16 4.79
N GLY A 393 2.09 6.43 4.99
CA GLY A 393 1.25 7.58 4.62
C GLY A 393 -0.05 7.68 5.41
N ALA A 394 -0.22 6.87 6.46
CA ALA A 394 -1.43 6.86 7.28
C ALA A 394 -1.29 7.92 8.37
N MET A 395 -2.32 8.75 8.54
CA MET A 395 -2.30 9.93 9.41
C MET A 395 -3.09 9.65 10.68
N SER A 396 -2.41 9.47 11.81
CA SER A 396 -3.08 9.32 13.11
C SER A 396 -3.62 10.65 13.64
N THR A 397 -4.52 10.58 14.63
CA THR A 397 -5.02 11.77 15.35
C THR A 397 -3.87 12.62 15.90
N ASP A 398 -2.86 11.98 16.50
CA ASP A 398 -1.70 12.67 17.07
C ASP A 398 -0.77 13.24 15.99
N GLN A 399 -0.57 12.51 14.88
CA GLN A 399 0.22 13.00 13.74
C GLN A 399 -0.43 14.21 13.07
N CYS A 400 -1.76 14.20 12.92
CA CYS A 400 -2.50 15.36 12.45
C CYS A 400 -2.38 16.54 13.41
N SER A 401 -2.42 16.30 14.72
CA SER A 401 -2.22 17.35 15.73
C SER A 401 -0.81 17.96 15.65
N ARG A 402 0.25 17.13 15.53
CA ARG A 402 1.61 17.62 15.29
C ARG A 402 1.74 18.37 13.96
N MET A 403 1.03 17.94 12.92
CA MET A 403 0.99 18.67 11.65
C MET A 403 0.32 20.03 11.80
N ILE A 404 -0.75 20.14 12.60
CA ILE A 404 -1.38 21.42 12.93
C ILE A 404 -0.39 22.32 13.66
N ASP A 405 0.36 21.82 14.65
CA ASP A 405 1.40 22.61 15.33
C ASP A 405 2.45 23.17 14.34
N ALA A 406 2.82 22.38 13.32
CA ALA A 406 3.72 22.82 12.26
C ALA A 406 3.08 23.89 11.35
N LEU A 407 1.79 23.74 11.02
CA LEU A 407 1.03 24.72 10.24
C LEU A 407 0.88 26.04 11.00
N ASP A 408 0.60 25.98 12.30
CA ASP A 408 0.55 27.14 13.20
C ASP A 408 1.89 27.86 13.25
N PHE A 409 2.99 27.12 13.39
CA PHE A 409 4.33 27.68 13.32
C PHE A 409 4.60 28.36 11.96
N ILE A 410 4.24 27.72 10.84
CA ILE A 410 4.38 28.32 9.51
C ILE A 410 3.56 29.61 9.44
N ALA A 411 2.30 29.59 9.88
CA ALA A 411 1.42 30.75 9.89
C ALA A 411 1.98 31.88 10.78
N SER A 412 2.58 31.57 11.94
CA SER A 412 3.20 32.56 12.83
C SER A 412 4.44 33.20 12.24
N THR A 413 5.11 32.56 11.27
CA THR A 413 6.24 33.18 10.55
C THR A 413 5.78 34.23 9.54
N HIS A 414 4.51 34.23 9.11
CA HIS A 414 3.98 35.20 8.16
C HIS A 414 3.76 36.55 8.83
N VAL A 415 4.70 37.48 8.62
CA VAL A 415 4.68 38.85 9.15
C VAL A 415 4.90 39.85 8.02
N VAL A 416 4.53 41.11 8.23
CA VAL A 416 4.56 42.17 7.21
C VAL A 416 5.97 42.33 6.60
N GLU A 417 7.01 42.23 7.41
CA GLU A 417 8.41 42.39 6.98
C GLU A 417 8.93 41.17 6.21
N ARG A 418 8.33 40.00 6.42
CA ARG A 418 8.76 38.73 5.82
C ARG A 418 7.53 37.87 5.47
N PRO A 419 6.74 38.27 4.46
CA PRO A 419 5.49 37.59 4.13
C PRO A 419 5.75 36.24 3.47
N LEU A 420 4.93 35.25 3.83
CA LEU A 420 4.80 34.01 3.06
C LEU A 420 3.97 34.25 1.80
N SER A 421 4.47 33.77 0.67
CA SER A 421 3.76 33.74 -0.61
C SER A 421 3.04 32.41 -0.84
N ALA A 422 3.61 31.30 -0.36
CA ALA A 422 3.00 29.98 -0.52
C ALA A 422 3.39 28.99 0.59
N LEU A 423 2.52 28.01 0.81
CA LEU A 423 2.74 26.77 1.53
C LEU A 423 2.66 25.60 0.54
N VAL A 424 3.66 24.73 0.54
CA VAL A 424 3.70 23.51 -0.27
C VAL A 424 3.70 22.28 0.63
N LEU A 425 2.65 21.46 0.55
CA LEU A 425 2.59 20.15 1.18
C LEU A 425 3.37 19.15 0.33
N MET A 426 4.46 18.60 0.86
CA MET A 426 5.39 17.74 0.12
C MET A 426 5.23 16.24 0.43
N GLY A 427 4.43 15.89 1.45
CA GLY A 427 4.22 14.52 1.92
C GLY A 427 5.51 13.80 2.31
N GLY A 428 5.45 12.47 2.38
CA GLY A 428 6.60 11.60 2.54
C GLY A 428 7.18 11.15 1.20
N ASP A 429 8.35 10.51 1.22
CA ASP A 429 9.02 10.05 -0.01
C ASP A 429 8.30 8.87 -0.66
N GLY A 430 7.63 8.02 0.13
CA GLY A 430 6.88 6.87 -0.37
C GLY A 430 5.39 7.13 -0.63
N TYR A 431 4.79 8.03 0.13
CA TYR A 431 3.37 8.38 0.05
C TYR A 431 3.21 9.88 0.27
N PHE A 432 2.28 10.51 -0.47
CA PHE A 432 1.79 11.81 -0.04
C PHE A 432 0.94 11.65 1.22
N SER A 433 -0.17 10.91 1.12
CA SER A 433 -1.01 10.49 2.25
C SER A 433 -2.00 9.41 1.78
N ASN A 434 -2.40 8.54 2.69
CA ASN A 434 -3.46 7.54 2.51
C ASN A 434 -4.69 7.81 3.40
N GLY A 435 -4.75 8.98 4.06
CA GLY A 435 -5.83 9.36 4.98
C GLY A 435 -5.67 8.73 6.37
N ILE A 436 -6.80 8.41 7.02
CA ILE A 436 -6.87 7.93 8.42
C ILE A 436 -5.99 6.72 8.74
N ALA A 437 -5.49 6.64 9.97
CA ALA A 437 -4.62 5.57 10.44
C ALA A 437 -5.38 4.32 10.89
N LEU A 438 -5.83 3.51 9.92
CA LEU A 438 -6.65 2.31 10.17
C LEU A 438 -6.04 1.33 11.18
N ASN A 439 -4.71 1.18 11.26
CA ASN A 439 -4.09 0.29 12.26
C ASN A 439 -4.25 0.82 13.69
N ILE A 440 -4.17 2.13 13.89
CA ILE A 440 -4.33 2.78 15.20
C ILE A 440 -5.79 2.72 15.61
N ILE A 441 -6.69 3.05 14.68
CA ILE A 441 -8.14 2.90 14.85
C ILE A 441 -8.52 1.48 15.26
N GLU A 442 -8.01 0.47 14.57
CA GLU A 442 -8.31 -0.94 14.85
C GLU A 442 -7.69 -1.44 16.17
N ALA A 443 -6.63 -0.79 16.66
CA ALA A 443 -6.01 -1.11 17.94
C ALA A 443 -6.65 -0.34 19.12
N ALA A 444 -7.42 0.72 18.84
CA ALA A 444 -8.07 1.52 19.87
C ALA A 444 -9.14 0.72 20.62
N ALA A 445 -9.38 1.09 21.88
CA ALA A 445 -10.42 0.49 22.70
C ALA A 445 -11.83 0.70 22.11
N ASP A 446 -12.06 1.88 21.52
CA ASP A 446 -13.25 2.19 20.71
C ASP A 446 -12.80 2.63 19.32
N PRO A 447 -12.78 1.71 18.34
CA PRO A 447 -12.43 2.04 16.98
C PRO A 447 -13.38 3.02 16.29
N ALA A 448 -14.65 3.11 16.68
CA ALA A 448 -15.58 4.06 16.07
C ALA A 448 -15.28 5.49 16.55
N LEU A 449 -15.01 5.65 17.85
CA LEU A 449 -14.56 6.92 18.42
C LEU A 449 -13.21 7.36 17.84
N GLU A 450 -12.23 6.46 17.76
CA GLU A 450 -10.92 6.83 17.18
C GLU A 450 -11.04 7.20 15.69
N SER A 451 -11.90 6.52 14.92
CA SER A 451 -12.20 6.95 13.54
C SER A 451 -12.74 8.37 13.48
N TRP A 452 -13.63 8.74 14.40
CA TRP A 452 -14.22 10.07 14.47
C TRP A 452 -13.22 11.15 14.87
N LEU A 453 -12.39 10.88 15.86
CA LEU A 453 -11.32 11.80 16.28
C LEU A 453 -10.32 11.99 15.13
N ASN A 454 -9.91 10.91 14.49
CA ASN A 454 -8.92 10.96 13.42
C ASN A 454 -9.43 11.74 12.21
N ILE A 455 -10.66 11.49 11.73
CA ILE A 455 -11.19 12.20 10.55
C ILE A 455 -11.39 13.69 10.83
N ASN A 456 -11.85 14.05 12.05
CA ASN A 456 -11.97 15.46 12.42
C ASN A 456 -10.63 16.19 12.42
N ARG A 457 -9.54 15.52 12.82
CA ARG A 457 -8.20 16.13 12.77
C ARG A 457 -7.64 16.28 11.36
N ILE A 458 -8.02 15.39 10.44
CA ILE A 458 -7.70 15.60 9.01
C ILE A 458 -8.54 16.78 8.47
N ASP A 459 -9.83 16.87 8.79
CA ASP A 459 -10.66 18.03 8.41
C ASP A 459 -10.11 19.35 8.96
N ASP A 460 -9.54 19.35 10.16
CA ASP A 460 -8.87 20.52 10.73
C ASP A 460 -7.66 20.93 9.87
N VAL A 461 -6.80 19.98 9.48
CA VAL A 461 -5.69 20.24 8.54
C VAL A 461 -6.20 20.80 7.22
N VAL A 462 -7.25 20.21 6.64
CA VAL A 462 -7.83 20.67 5.37
C VAL A 462 -8.43 22.07 5.50
N HIS A 463 -8.97 22.43 6.67
CA HIS A 463 -9.48 23.77 6.94
C HIS A 463 -8.38 24.85 6.85
N TYR A 464 -7.15 24.56 7.28
CA TYR A 464 -6.01 25.48 7.05
C TYR A 464 -5.80 25.75 5.56
N LEU A 465 -5.92 24.71 4.72
CA LEU A 465 -5.68 24.79 3.29
C LEU A 465 -6.79 25.56 2.55
N LEU A 466 -8.04 25.41 3.00
CA LEU A 466 -9.19 26.05 2.37
C LEU A 466 -9.44 27.47 2.89
N HIS A 467 -9.10 27.76 4.14
CA HIS A 467 -9.49 28.99 4.83
C HIS A 467 -8.31 29.77 5.43
N ASP A 468 -7.56 29.21 6.39
CA ASP A 468 -6.57 29.99 7.15
C ASP A 468 -5.46 30.58 6.26
N PHE A 469 -4.76 29.75 5.49
CA PHE A 469 -3.71 30.22 4.58
C PHE A 469 -4.25 31.14 3.47
N PRO A 470 -5.34 30.79 2.75
CA PRO A 470 -5.94 31.68 1.76
C PRO A 470 -6.39 33.04 2.33
N SER A 471 -6.92 33.11 3.56
CA SER A 471 -7.33 34.37 4.19
C SER A 471 -6.16 35.34 4.41
N ARG A 472 -4.94 34.81 4.50
CA ARG A 472 -3.68 35.55 4.62
C ARG A 472 -2.99 35.79 3.26
N ASN A 473 -3.68 35.52 2.16
CA ASN A 473 -3.14 35.55 0.79
C ASN A 473 -1.92 34.61 0.58
N ILE A 474 -1.87 33.50 1.31
CA ILE A 474 -0.83 32.47 1.15
C ILE A 474 -1.38 31.40 0.21
N LEU A 475 -0.73 31.18 -0.93
CA LEU A 475 -1.10 30.15 -1.89
C LEU A 475 -0.83 28.74 -1.32
N THR A 476 -1.78 27.82 -1.45
CA THR A 476 -1.61 26.43 -1.01
C THR A 476 -1.33 25.51 -2.19
N VAL A 477 -0.28 24.68 -2.08
CA VAL A 477 0.15 23.77 -3.15
C VAL A 477 0.33 22.37 -2.60
N ALA A 478 -0.20 21.35 -3.27
CA ALA A 478 0.13 19.96 -3.01
C ALA A 478 1.22 19.46 -3.97
N GLY A 479 2.32 18.94 -3.45
CA GLY A 479 3.40 18.28 -4.19
C GLY A 479 3.37 16.76 -3.97
N ILE A 480 2.58 16.05 -4.77
CA ILE A 480 2.39 14.60 -4.66
C ILE A 480 3.60 13.87 -5.26
N ARG A 481 4.60 13.55 -4.41
CA ARG A 481 5.82 12.82 -4.79
C ARG A 481 5.69 11.30 -4.70
N GLY A 482 4.85 10.81 -3.80
CA GLY A 482 4.52 9.39 -3.61
C GLY A 482 3.04 9.11 -3.86
N ASN A 483 2.64 7.84 -3.80
CA ASN A 483 1.23 7.45 -3.99
C ASN A 483 0.30 8.17 -3.01
N CYS A 484 -0.94 8.38 -3.42
CA CYS A 484 -1.93 9.14 -2.67
C CYS A 484 -3.28 8.43 -2.73
N ALA A 485 -3.94 8.24 -1.60
CA ALA A 485 -5.19 7.50 -1.54
C ALA A 485 -6.19 8.10 -0.54
N ALA A 486 -7.48 7.84 -0.79
CA ALA A 486 -8.62 8.23 0.05
C ALA A 486 -8.51 9.69 0.49
N GLY A 487 -8.54 9.95 1.80
CA GLY A 487 -8.40 11.27 2.40
C GLY A 487 -7.16 12.04 1.98
N GLY A 488 -6.06 11.36 1.64
CA GLY A 488 -4.88 12.00 1.10
C GLY A 488 -5.13 12.68 -0.24
N VAL A 489 -5.95 12.09 -1.11
CA VAL A 489 -6.29 12.68 -2.41
C VAL A 489 -7.21 13.89 -2.23
N ALA A 490 -8.19 13.79 -1.33
CA ALA A 490 -9.07 14.91 -1.00
C ALA A 490 -8.31 16.08 -0.37
N MET A 491 -7.41 15.79 0.58
CA MET A 491 -6.52 16.80 1.18
C MET A 491 -5.65 17.48 0.14
N ALA A 492 -5.08 16.73 -0.82
CA ALA A 492 -4.34 17.33 -1.92
C ALA A 492 -5.23 18.21 -2.80
N ALA A 493 -6.43 17.72 -3.16
CA ALA A 493 -7.38 18.44 -4.00
C ALA A 493 -7.91 19.73 -3.36
N ALA A 494 -7.88 19.84 -2.03
CA ALA A 494 -8.26 21.05 -1.30
C ALA A 494 -7.26 22.21 -1.45
N CYS A 495 -6.01 21.95 -1.86
CA CYS A 495 -5.05 23.01 -2.16
C CYS A 495 -5.51 23.86 -3.38
N ASP A 496 -4.95 25.05 -3.53
CA ASP A 496 -5.15 25.88 -4.72
C ASP A 496 -4.57 25.20 -5.98
N ILE A 497 -3.38 24.62 -5.87
CA ILE A 497 -2.67 23.94 -6.97
C ILE A 497 -2.23 22.53 -6.55
N VAL A 498 -2.42 21.56 -7.45
CA VAL A 498 -1.98 20.17 -7.29
C VAL A 498 -0.92 19.82 -8.33
N LEU A 499 0.28 19.53 -7.85
CA LEU A 499 1.40 18.99 -8.62
C LEU A 499 1.54 17.50 -8.32
N ALA A 500 1.62 16.66 -9.34
CA ALA A 500 1.81 15.22 -9.15
C ALA A 500 2.98 14.70 -9.98
N GLY A 501 3.83 13.87 -9.38
CA GLY A 501 4.85 13.13 -10.11
C GLY A 501 4.22 12.20 -11.16
N SER A 502 4.81 12.08 -12.35
CA SER A 502 4.23 11.28 -13.45
C SER A 502 4.12 9.79 -13.16
N GLU A 503 4.83 9.31 -12.13
CA GLU A 503 4.92 7.90 -11.76
C GLU A 503 4.01 7.50 -10.58
N VAL A 504 3.36 8.46 -9.91
CA VAL A 504 2.51 8.15 -8.75
C VAL A 504 1.20 7.47 -9.19
N VAL A 505 0.54 6.81 -8.24
CA VAL A 505 -0.82 6.28 -8.40
C VAL A 505 -1.74 6.99 -7.41
N LEU A 506 -2.89 7.45 -7.90
CA LEU A 506 -3.93 8.12 -7.11
C LEU A 506 -5.11 7.16 -6.92
N ASN A 507 -5.64 7.06 -5.71
CA ASN A 507 -6.84 6.27 -5.40
C ASN A 507 -7.88 7.13 -4.66
N PRO A 508 -8.70 7.93 -5.36
CA PRO A 508 -9.71 8.84 -4.77
C PRO A 508 -10.96 8.08 -4.27
N ALA A 509 -10.78 6.96 -3.58
CA ALA A 509 -11.86 6.02 -3.25
C ALA A 509 -12.02 5.83 -1.74
N TYR A 510 -13.28 5.84 -1.27
CA TYR A 510 -13.67 5.59 0.12
C TYR A 510 -14.63 4.41 0.26
N ARG A 511 -15.55 4.24 -0.71
CA ARG A 511 -16.59 3.20 -0.67
C ARG A 511 -16.03 1.78 -0.57
N ALA A 512 -14.87 1.52 -1.17
CA ALA A 512 -14.20 0.21 -1.10
C ALA A 512 -13.78 -0.20 0.32
N ILE A 513 -13.57 0.75 1.24
CA ILE A 513 -13.33 0.49 2.67
C ILE A 513 -14.59 0.73 3.52
N GLY A 514 -15.73 1.03 2.89
CA GLY A 514 -17.00 1.26 3.56
C GLY A 514 -17.18 2.67 4.12
N LEU A 515 -16.47 3.66 3.58
CA LEU A 515 -16.57 5.04 4.04
C LEU A 515 -17.20 5.95 2.99
N HIS A 516 -17.85 7.02 3.46
CA HIS A 516 -18.25 8.14 2.63
C HIS A 516 -17.05 9.03 2.26
N GLY A 517 -16.13 9.22 3.22
CA GLY A 517 -15.04 10.20 3.15
C GLY A 517 -15.46 11.54 3.73
N SER A 518 -14.51 12.26 4.34
CA SER A 518 -14.73 13.60 4.90
C SER A 518 -13.41 14.34 4.90
N GLU A 519 -13.23 15.25 3.96
CA GLU A 519 -12.02 16.06 3.79
C GLU A 519 -12.37 17.24 2.87
N TYR A 520 -13.60 17.73 2.98
CA TYR A 520 -14.23 18.70 2.06
C TYR A 520 -14.19 18.24 0.60
N HIS A 521 -14.22 16.92 0.37
CA HIS A 521 -14.15 16.35 -0.98
C HIS A 521 -15.39 16.69 -1.80
N SER A 522 -16.55 16.88 -1.15
CA SER A 522 -17.78 17.34 -1.79
C SER A 522 -17.62 18.70 -2.45
N LEU A 523 -16.75 19.57 -1.91
CA LEU A 523 -16.39 20.85 -2.51
C LEU A 523 -15.24 20.72 -3.50
N SER A 524 -14.11 20.13 -3.07
CA SER A 524 -12.87 20.14 -3.85
C SER A 524 -12.97 19.28 -5.12
N TYR A 525 -13.59 18.09 -5.07
CA TYR A 525 -13.79 17.28 -6.26
C TYR A 525 -14.82 17.90 -7.20
N THR A 526 -15.92 18.44 -6.66
CA THR A 526 -16.96 19.09 -7.47
C THR A 526 -16.43 20.35 -8.16
N GLY A 527 -15.72 21.21 -7.44
CA GLY A 527 -15.19 22.44 -8.00
C GLY A 527 -14.10 22.20 -9.05
N ARG A 528 -13.32 21.12 -8.90
CA ARG A 528 -12.24 20.75 -9.84
C ARG A 528 -12.73 19.96 -11.05
N CYS A 529 -13.59 18.96 -10.84
CA CYS A 529 -13.95 17.96 -11.84
C CYS A 529 -15.41 18.07 -12.32
N GLY A 530 -16.19 19.00 -11.75
CA GLY A 530 -17.64 19.03 -11.90
C GLY A 530 -18.33 17.88 -11.14
N SER A 531 -19.66 17.97 -11.00
CA SER A 531 -20.45 16.98 -10.25
C SER A 531 -20.34 15.55 -10.81
N ALA A 532 -20.37 15.41 -12.14
CA ALA A 532 -20.22 14.11 -12.79
C ALA A 532 -18.81 13.52 -12.60
N GLY A 533 -17.77 14.36 -12.69
CA GLY A 533 -16.39 13.94 -12.45
C GLY A 533 -16.16 13.53 -10.99
N ALA A 534 -16.67 14.31 -10.04
CA ALA A 534 -16.62 13.98 -8.61
C ALA A 534 -17.31 12.65 -8.30
N THR A 535 -18.52 12.45 -8.84
CA THR A 535 -19.27 11.19 -8.70
C THR A 535 -18.46 10.02 -9.26
N LYS A 536 -17.88 10.18 -10.45
CA LYS A 536 -17.04 9.15 -11.09
C LYS A 536 -15.84 8.78 -10.22
N LEU A 537 -15.10 9.77 -9.70
CA LEU A 537 -13.95 9.54 -8.82
C LEU A 537 -14.32 8.70 -7.59
N LEU A 538 -15.45 9.02 -6.95
CA LEU A 538 -15.92 8.35 -5.75
C LEU A 538 -16.52 6.95 -6.02
N ARG A 539 -17.09 6.72 -7.21
CA ARG A 539 -17.80 5.47 -7.53
C ARG A 539 -16.98 4.44 -8.30
N ASP A 540 -16.05 4.84 -9.17
CA ASP A 540 -15.28 3.89 -9.98
C ASP A 540 -14.40 2.99 -9.08
N MET A 541 -13.85 3.54 -7.99
CA MET A 541 -12.98 2.84 -7.04
C MET A 541 -11.79 2.11 -7.71
N THR A 542 -11.33 2.64 -8.84
CA THR A 542 -10.15 2.16 -9.58
C THR A 542 -8.96 3.11 -9.44
N PRO A 543 -7.72 2.61 -9.53
CA PRO A 543 -6.54 3.47 -9.53
C PRO A 543 -6.52 4.43 -10.72
N LEU A 544 -6.01 5.64 -10.50
CA LEU A 544 -5.97 6.73 -11.47
C LEU A 544 -4.53 7.16 -11.72
N SER A 545 -4.15 7.32 -13.01
CA SER A 545 -2.85 7.91 -13.35
C SER A 545 -2.87 9.44 -13.19
N PRO A 546 -1.71 10.08 -12.93
CA PRO A 546 -1.61 11.54 -12.86
C PRO A 546 -2.06 12.24 -14.14
N ALA A 547 -1.86 11.59 -15.30
CA ALA A 547 -2.30 12.10 -16.59
C ALA A 547 -3.84 12.10 -16.72
N GLU A 548 -4.50 11.04 -16.25
CA GLU A 548 -5.97 10.98 -16.21
C GLU A 548 -6.55 11.96 -15.20
N ALA A 549 -5.96 12.03 -14.00
CA ALA A 549 -6.35 12.99 -12.98
C ALA A 549 -6.25 14.43 -13.49
N ARG A 550 -5.21 14.73 -14.29
CA ARG A 550 -5.07 16.04 -14.94
C ARG A 550 -6.15 16.30 -15.99
N ARG A 551 -6.48 15.31 -16.83
CA ARG A 551 -7.59 15.44 -17.79
C ARG A 551 -8.94 15.68 -17.10
N MET A 552 -9.12 15.13 -15.90
CA MET A 552 -10.33 15.31 -15.10
C MET A 552 -10.36 16.64 -14.32
N GLY A 553 -9.26 17.40 -14.26
CA GLY A 553 -9.15 18.63 -13.47
C GLY A 553 -8.73 18.43 -12.01
N LEU A 554 -8.56 17.18 -11.56
CA LEU A 554 -8.15 16.86 -10.18
C LEU A 554 -6.69 17.25 -9.90
N VAL A 555 -5.83 17.18 -10.92
CA VAL A 555 -4.40 17.55 -10.87
C VAL A 555 -4.14 18.68 -11.87
N ASP A 556 -3.39 19.71 -11.47
CA ASP A 556 -3.08 20.85 -12.35
C ASP A 556 -1.85 20.55 -13.23
N HIS A 557 -0.81 19.98 -12.63
CA HIS A 557 0.46 19.69 -13.31
C HIS A 557 0.97 18.27 -13.03
N THR A 558 1.34 17.58 -14.11
CA THR A 558 2.07 16.31 -14.03
C THR A 558 3.56 16.56 -14.29
N ILE A 559 4.42 16.15 -13.36
CA ILE A 559 5.85 16.46 -13.40
C ILE A 559 6.67 15.18 -13.61
N PRO A 560 7.51 15.10 -14.65
CA PRO A 560 8.33 13.94 -14.88
C PRO A 560 9.47 13.82 -13.87
N GLY A 561 9.89 12.59 -13.57
CA GLY A 561 11.00 12.26 -12.70
C GLY A 561 10.56 11.59 -11.39
N ASN A 562 11.55 11.27 -10.56
CA ASN A 562 11.37 10.64 -9.26
C ASN A 562 12.45 11.11 -8.28
N GLY A 563 12.28 10.83 -6.98
CA GLY A 563 13.23 11.19 -5.93
C GLY A 563 13.60 12.68 -5.92
N ALA A 564 14.89 12.97 -5.70
CA ALA A 564 15.41 14.34 -5.64
C ALA A 564 15.18 15.15 -6.93
N LEU A 565 15.18 14.50 -8.11
CA LEU A 565 14.92 15.18 -9.39
C LEU A 565 13.48 15.68 -9.47
N LEU A 566 12.51 14.85 -9.05
CA LEU A 566 11.10 15.25 -9.00
C LEU A 566 10.90 16.42 -8.05
N GLU A 567 11.49 16.34 -6.86
CA GLU A 567 11.41 17.41 -5.86
C GLU A 567 11.99 18.72 -6.40
N THR A 568 13.18 18.66 -7.01
CA THR A 568 13.82 19.84 -7.61
C THR A 568 12.93 20.46 -8.67
N ARG A 569 12.30 19.65 -9.53
CA ARG A 569 11.37 20.12 -10.56
C ARG A 569 10.10 20.74 -9.96
N MET A 570 9.54 20.15 -8.91
CA MET A 570 8.40 20.73 -8.17
C MET A 570 8.75 22.08 -7.57
N ARG A 571 9.88 22.17 -6.85
CA ARG A 571 10.38 23.43 -6.25
C ARG A 571 10.64 24.49 -7.31
N ASN A 572 11.21 24.13 -8.45
CA ASN A 572 11.43 25.05 -9.57
C ASN A 572 10.12 25.56 -10.18
N LEU A 573 9.11 24.70 -10.31
CA LEU A 573 7.79 25.11 -10.79
C LEU A 573 7.12 26.07 -9.79
N VAL A 574 7.16 25.77 -8.49
CA VAL A 574 6.65 26.66 -7.44
C VAL A 574 7.41 27.99 -7.47
N LYS A 575 8.75 27.97 -7.57
CA LYS A 575 9.57 29.17 -7.75
C LYS A 575 9.06 30.01 -8.93
N SER A 576 8.82 29.39 -10.08
CA SER A 576 8.31 30.10 -11.26
C SER A 576 6.93 30.70 -11.05
N MET A 577 6.04 30.01 -10.34
CA MET A 577 4.69 30.50 -10.02
C MET A 577 4.77 31.73 -9.11
N VAL A 578 5.51 31.63 -8.01
CA VAL A 578 5.64 32.73 -7.05
C VAL A 578 6.45 33.89 -7.62
N SER A 579 7.47 33.64 -8.44
CA SER A 579 8.32 34.72 -9.00
C SER A 579 7.64 35.51 -10.10
N SER A 580 6.53 35.03 -10.67
CA SER A 580 5.82 35.75 -11.74
C SER A 580 5.23 37.08 -11.25
N ASP A 581 5.12 38.05 -12.16
CA ASP A 581 4.46 39.35 -11.90
C ASP A 581 2.93 39.23 -11.84
N LYS A 582 2.38 38.06 -12.18
CA LYS A 582 0.96 37.78 -11.99
C LYS A 582 0.67 37.68 -10.50
N LYS A 583 -0.38 38.40 -10.06
CA LYS A 583 -0.89 38.29 -8.70
C LYS A 583 -1.24 36.82 -8.42
N LEU A 584 -0.71 36.27 -7.32
CA LEU A 584 -1.12 34.95 -6.84
C LEU A 584 -2.62 35.00 -6.55
N ALA A 585 -3.37 34.13 -7.22
CA ALA A 585 -4.81 34.02 -7.07
C ALA A 585 -5.15 32.65 -6.47
N PRO A 586 -6.25 32.55 -5.69
CA PRO A 586 -6.79 31.26 -5.28
C PRO A 586 -7.03 30.34 -6.48
N GLY A 587 -7.05 29.03 -6.25
CA GLY A 587 -7.31 28.04 -7.29
C GLY A 587 -8.63 28.33 -8.01
N SER A 588 -8.61 28.34 -9.34
CA SER A 588 -9.79 28.69 -10.16
C SER A 588 -10.99 27.80 -9.87
N TRP A 589 -10.77 26.55 -9.48
CA TRP A 589 -11.82 25.60 -9.10
C TRP A 589 -12.71 26.11 -7.97
N LYS A 590 -12.20 26.99 -7.10
CA LYS A 590 -12.95 27.57 -5.97
C LYS A 590 -14.09 28.48 -6.42
N CYS A 591 -14.06 29.04 -7.64
CA CYS A 591 -15.17 29.86 -8.14
C CYS A 591 -16.43 29.04 -8.47
N ASN A 592 -16.30 27.72 -8.58
CA ASN A 592 -17.39 26.82 -8.94
C ASN A 592 -18.17 26.32 -7.71
N VAL A 593 -17.73 26.63 -6.49
CA VAL A 593 -18.26 26.09 -5.23
C VAL A 593 -18.24 27.13 -4.11
N ASN A 594 -19.03 26.91 -3.05
CA ASN A 594 -19.05 27.81 -1.91
C ASN A 594 -17.96 27.46 -0.89
N VAL A 595 -16.81 28.14 -0.99
CA VAL A 595 -15.69 28.03 -0.03
C VAL A 595 -15.68 29.14 1.03
N THR A 596 -16.80 29.85 1.21
CA THR A 596 -16.93 30.79 2.34
C THR A 596 -16.93 30.04 3.68
N PRO A 597 -16.67 30.69 4.83
CA PRO A 597 -16.75 30.03 6.14
C PRO A 597 -18.06 29.26 6.37
N ALA A 598 -19.20 29.81 5.94
CA ALA A 598 -20.50 29.12 6.02
C ALA A 598 -20.59 27.92 5.06
N GLY A 599 -20.05 28.04 3.85
CA GLY A 599 -19.99 26.94 2.88
C GLY A 599 -19.12 25.77 3.37
N LEU A 600 -17.95 26.08 3.93
CA LEU A 600 -17.07 25.10 4.57
C LEU A 600 -17.76 24.43 5.77
N ALA A 601 -18.38 25.20 6.67
CA ALA A 601 -19.11 24.63 7.80
C ALA A 601 -20.24 23.70 7.36
N SER A 602 -20.99 24.06 6.32
CA SER A 602 -22.05 23.21 5.74
C SER A 602 -21.50 21.92 5.16
N ALA A 603 -20.43 21.99 4.35
CA ALA A 603 -19.81 20.81 3.75
C ALA A 603 -19.25 19.86 4.82
N ARG A 604 -18.54 20.39 5.83
CA ARG A 604 -18.03 19.60 6.95
C ARG A 604 -19.17 18.92 7.72
N ALA A 605 -20.24 19.65 8.03
CA ALA A 605 -21.39 19.08 8.74
C ALA A 605 -22.08 17.96 7.95
N GLU A 606 -22.21 18.12 6.63
CA GLU A 606 -22.79 17.11 5.75
C GLU A 606 -21.91 15.86 5.64
N GLU A 607 -20.62 16.04 5.35
CA GLU A 607 -19.67 14.93 5.21
C GLU A 607 -19.51 14.17 6.54
N LEU A 608 -19.33 14.87 7.66
CA LEU A 608 -19.26 14.24 8.99
C LEU A 608 -20.59 13.61 9.41
N GLY A 609 -21.73 14.17 8.99
CA GLY A 609 -23.04 13.55 9.18
C GLY A 609 -23.15 12.18 8.47
N GLN A 610 -22.49 12.02 7.32
CA GLN A 610 -22.37 10.71 6.67
C GLN A 610 -21.34 9.82 7.37
N MET A 611 -20.17 10.33 7.74
CA MET A 611 -19.16 9.54 8.44
C MET A 611 -19.68 9.00 9.79
N SER A 612 -20.47 9.78 10.52
CA SER A 612 -21.12 9.33 11.77
C SER A 612 -22.00 8.10 11.55
N LYS A 613 -22.77 8.06 10.47
CA LYS A 613 -23.58 6.87 10.12
C LYS A 613 -22.70 5.67 9.79
N ASP A 614 -21.53 5.87 9.20
CA ASP A 614 -20.55 4.81 8.89
C ASP A 614 -19.88 4.23 10.13
N PHE A 615 -19.92 4.96 11.25
CA PHE A 615 -19.29 4.55 12.50
C PHE A 615 -20.32 3.98 13.50
N TRP A 616 -21.55 4.47 13.52
CA TRP A 616 -22.49 4.13 14.61
C TRP A 616 -23.88 3.68 14.19
N SER A 617 -24.32 3.92 12.95
CA SER A 617 -25.66 3.47 12.52
C SER A 617 -25.66 2.00 12.10
N ALA A 618 -26.82 1.45 11.74
CA ALA A 618 -26.91 0.10 11.18
C ALA A 618 -26.00 -0.12 9.95
N ARG A 619 -25.70 0.94 9.18
CA ARG A 619 -24.79 0.83 8.03
C ARG A 619 -23.31 0.71 8.41
N SER A 620 -22.94 0.86 9.67
CA SER A 620 -21.53 0.79 10.13
C SER A 620 -20.87 -0.55 9.87
N SER A 621 -21.67 -1.62 9.69
CA SER A 621 -21.21 -2.94 9.25
C SER A 621 -20.41 -2.88 7.94
N ARG A 622 -20.66 -1.86 7.10
CA ARG A 622 -19.93 -1.65 5.86
C ARG A 622 -18.46 -1.27 6.09
N TYR A 623 -18.16 -0.56 7.18
CA TYR A 623 -16.83 -0.05 7.50
C TYR A 623 -16.04 -0.96 8.43
N HIS A 624 -16.59 -1.31 9.59
CA HIS A 624 -15.81 -1.96 10.65
C HIS A 624 -15.24 -3.32 10.25
N LEU A 625 -16.02 -4.14 9.55
CA LEU A 625 -15.57 -5.44 9.05
C LEU A 625 -14.47 -5.26 7.99
N ARG A 626 -14.65 -4.32 7.05
CA ARG A 626 -13.65 -4.04 6.00
C ARG A 626 -12.36 -3.46 6.57
N ARG A 627 -12.43 -2.55 7.55
CA ARG A 627 -11.27 -2.04 8.29
C ARG A 627 -10.52 -3.18 8.98
N ARG A 628 -11.23 -4.01 9.76
CA ARG A 628 -10.65 -5.17 10.44
C ARG A 628 -9.92 -6.04 9.42
N ASP A 629 -10.60 -6.48 8.36
CA ASP A 629 -10.02 -7.39 7.37
C ASP A 629 -8.78 -6.79 6.67
N PHE A 630 -8.83 -5.49 6.35
CA PHE A 630 -7.71 -4.75 5.77
C PHE A 630 -6.49 -4.68 6.70
N VAL A 631 -6.70 -4.35 7.97
CA VAL A 631 -5.63 -4.19 8.98
C VAL A 631 -5.05 -5.56 9.35
N ARG A 632 -5.93 -6.53 9.61
CA ARG A 632 -5.61 -7.90 10.02
C ARG A 632 -5.06 -8.76 8.88
N LYS A 633 -5.08 -8.24 7.65
CA LYS A 633 -4.61 -8.89 6.42
C LYS A 633 -5.36 -10.17 6.10
N VAL A 634 -6.67 -10.21 6.39
CA VAL A 634 -7.54 -11.35 6.07
C VAL A 634 -7.54 -11.58 4.57
N LYS A 635 -7.50 -12.85 4.15
CA LYS A 635 -7.56 -13.21 2.72
C LYS A 635 -8.88 -12.76 2.10
N ALA A 636 -8.78 -12.27 0.86
CA ALA A 636 -9.96 -12.01 0.06
C ALA A 636 -10.66 -13.34 -0.28
N VAL A 637 -11.99 -13.34 -0.30
CA VAL A 637 -12.78 -14.51 -0.69
C VAL A 637 -13.15 -14.52 -2.17
N LYS A 638 -13.05 -13.36 -2.82
CA LYS A 638 -13.31 -13.17 -4.25
C LYS A 638 -12.55 -11.97 -4.78
N THR A 639 -12.36 -11.94 -6.09
CA THR A 639 -11.92 -10.73 -6.79
C THR A 639 -13.11 -9.79 -7.00
N PRO A 640 -13.00 -8.49 -6.67
CA PRO A 640 -14.07 -7.54 -6.97
C PRO A 640 -14.36 -7.47 -8.48
N LEU A 641 -15.65 -7.44 -8.85
CA LEU A 641 -16.10 -7.46 -10.25
C LEU A 641 -15.62 -6.24 -11.04
N ARG A 642 -15.41 -5.10 -10.38
CA ARG A 642 -14.78 -3.93 -11.01
C ARG A 642 -13.37 -4.20 -11.55
N PHE A 643 -12.68 -5.23 -11.05
CA PHE A 643 -11.39 -5.67 -11.56
C PHE A 643 -11.49 -6.97 -12.38
N ALA A 644 -12.30 -7.93 -11.92
CA ALA A 644 -12.57 -9.19 -12.62
C ALA A 644 -13.63 -9.02 -13.72
N THR A 645 -13.34 -8.16 -14.69
CA THR A 645 -14.24 -7.84 -15.80
C THR A 645 -14.66 -9.06 -16.63
N HIS A 646 -13.85 -10.13 -16.65
CA HIS A 646 -14.18 -11.41 -17.29
C HIS A 646 -15.26 -12.22 -16.56
N ARG A 647 -15.56 -11.89 -15.29
CA ARG A 647 -16.64 -12.49 -14.49
C ARG A 647 -17.88 -11.60 -14.43
N ARG A 648 -17.80 -10.37 -14.93
CA ARG A 648 -18.85 -9.36 -14.77
C ARG A 648 -19.93 -9.53 -15.82
N GLY A 649 -21.12 -9.97 -15.40
CA GLY A 649 -22.32 -9.98 -16.24
C GLY A 649 -22.92 -8.60 -16.50
N LEU A 650 -23.84 -8.51 -17.46
CA LEU A 650 -24.56 -7.26 -17.75
C LEU A 650 -25.40 -6.84 -16.54
N GLY A 651 -25.13 -5.67 -15.98
CA GLY A 651 -25.84 -5.14 -14.81
C GLY A 651 -25.36 -5.70 -13.46
N GLU A 652 -24.37 -6.59 -13.45
CA GLU A 652 -23.77 -7.05 -12.21
C GLU A 652 -22.84 -5.99 -11.63
N LEU A 653 -23.01 -5.75 -10.32
CA LEU A 653 -22.30 -4.75 -9.55
C LEU A 653 -21.67 -5.42 -8.32
N ASP A 654 -20.49 -4.94 -7.93
CA ASP A 654 -20.02 -5.14 -6.57
C ASP A 654 -21.01 -4.50 -5.58
N GLU A 655 -21.06 -4.99 -4.33
CA GLU A 655 -21.90 -4.39 -3.28
C GLU A 655 -21.59 -2.89 -3.14
N GLU A 656 -20.30 -2.54 -3.22
CA GLU A 656 -19.83 -1.17 -3.12
C GLU A 656 -20.10 -0.33 -4.37
N GLU A 657 -20.76 -0.84 -5.41
CA GLU A 657 -21.19 -0.03 -6.58
C GLU A 657 -22.68 0.35 -6.50
N ALA A 658 -23.49 -0.40 -5.74
CA ALA A 658 -24.93 -0.23 -5.67
C ALA A 658 -25.37 1.07 -4.93
N ASN A 659 -26.48 1.68 -5.35
CA ASN A 659 -26.97 2.93 -4.74
C ASN A 659 -27.45 2.75 -3.28
N ASP A 660 -28.00 1.58 -2.97
CA ASP A 660 -28.51 1.23 -1.65
C ASP A 660 -27.41 0.97 -0.60
N PHE A 661 -26.14 0.89 -1.03
CA PHE A 661 -24.99 0.70 -0.14
C PHE A 661 -24.79 1.85 0.87
N ASP A 662 -25.35 3.04 0.61
CA ASP A 662 -25.28 4.19 1.51
C ASP A 662 -26.56 4.35 2.37
N ASP A 663 -27.61 3.58 2.11
CA ASP A 663 -28.92 3.68 2.76
C ASP A 663 -28.97 2.92 4.09
N VAL A 664 -29.11 3.66 5.20
CA VAL A 664 -29.20 3.09 6.56
C VAL A 664 -30.36 2.10 6.69
N THR A 665 -31.51 2.39 6.08
CA THR A 665 -32.74 1.57 6.21
C THR A 665 -32.58 0.17 5.62
N VAL A 666 -31.71 0.02 4.62
CA VAL A 666 -31.37 -1.27 4.02
C VAL A 666 -30.61 -2.13 5.03
N TYR A 667 -29.65 -1.54 5.74
CA TYR A 667 -28.89 -2.25 6.78
C TYR A 667 -29.73 -2.53 8.03
N GLU A 668 -30.65 -1.64 8.41
CA GLU A 668 -31.61 -1.92 9.49
C GLU A 668 -32.48 -3.14 9.17
N ARG A 669 -32.99 -3.22 7.93
CA ARG A 669 -33.74 -4.39 7.46
C ARG A 669 -32.89 -5.66 7.46
N LYS A 670 -31.63 -5.59 7.00
CA LYS A 670 -30.68 -6.71 7.05
C LYS A 670 -30.45 -7.18 8.50
N ALA A 671 -30.20 -6.25 9.42
CA ALA A 671 -29.97 -6.56 10.83
C ALA A 671 -31.19 -7.22 11.49
N ARG A 672 -32.41 -6.70 11.24
CA ARG A 672 -33.67 -7.31 11.73
C ARG A 672 -33.88 -8.72 11.18
N ALA A 673 -33.56 -8.95 9.90
CA ALA A 673 -33.68 -10.26 9.28
C ALA A 673 -32.73 -11.29 9.89
N VAL A 674 -31.49 -10.89 10.21
CA VAL A 674 -30.51 -11.75 10.90
C VAL A 674 -31.00 -12.11 12.30
N LEU A 675 -31.44 -11.13 13.09
CA LEU A 675 -31.98 -11.38 14.43
C LEU A 675 -33.18 -12.34 14.42
N LEU A 676 -34.09 -12.18 13.46
CA LEU A 676 -35.23 -13.09 13.31
C LEU A 676 -34.79 -14.51 12.92
N ALA A 677 -33.77 -14.63 12.06
CA ALA A 677 -33.22 -15.93 11.68
C ALA A 677 -32.53 -16.64 12.85
N ASP A 678 -31.77 -15.91 13.67
CA ASP A 678 -31.12 -16.45 14.87
C ASP A 678 -32.16 -16.90 15.91
N GLN A 679 -33.19 -16.08 16.16
CA GLN A 679 -34.31 -16.45 17.03
C GLN A 679 -35.04 -17.70 16.52
N LEU A 680 -35.26 -17.82 15.21
CA LEU A 680 -35.87 -19.00 14.62
C LEU A 680 -34.97 -20.23 14.77
N LYS A 681 -33.64 -20.07 14.62
CA LYS A 681 -32.66 -21.16 14.81
C LYS A 681 -32.67 -21.64 16.25
N GLU A 682 -32.58 -20.73 17.22
CA GLU A 682 -32.68 -21.05 18.65
C GLU A 682 -34.01 -21.74 18.99
N TYR A 683 -35.12 -21.25 18.42
CA TYR A 683 -36.43 -21.86 18.60
C TYR A 683 -36.47 -23.31 18.06
N VAL A 684 -35.96 -23.54 16.84
CA VAL A 684 -35.89 -24.88 16.23
C VAL A 684 -34.97 -25.82 17.03
N GLU A 685 -33.81 -25.35 17.49
CA GLU A 685 -32.90 -26.12 18.34
C GLU A 685 -33.53 -26.46 19.70
N SER A 686 -34.30 -25.54 20.27
CA SER A 686 -35.07 -25.77 21.51
C SER A 686 -36.21 -26.78 21.32
N MET A 687 -36.81 -26.85 20.13
CA MET A 687 -37.82 -27.87 19.80
C MET A 687 -37.20 -29.24 19.52
N ALA A 688 -36.02 -29.28 18.91
CA ALA A 688 -35.27 -30.51 18.67
C ALA A 688 -34.78 -31.17 19.98
N THR A 689 -34.42 -30.36 20.98
CA THR A 689 -34.02 -30.84 22.32
C THR A 689 -35.21 -31.25 23.21
N LYS A 690 -36.43 -30.80 22.90
CA LYS A 690 -37.68 -31.18 23.61
C LYS A 690 -38.44 -32.34 22.97
N ALA A 691 -37.94 -32.94 21.89
CA ALA A 691 -38.55 -34.13 21.29
C ALA A 691 -38.42 -35.35 22.25
N PRO A 692 -39.51 -36.06 22.60
CA PRO A 692 -39.45 -37.18 23.53
C PRO A 692 -38.63 -38.32 22.92
N ARG A 693 -37.67 -38.86 23.69
CA ARG A 693 -37.00 -40.13 23.37
C ARG A 693 -38.08 -41.20 23.25
N ARG A 694 -38.34 -41.69 22.03
CA ARG A 694 -39.19 -42.86 21.82
C ARG A 694 -38.46 -44.07 22.39
N ASP A 695 -39.03 -44.65 23.44
CA ASP A 695 -38.70 -45.99 23.92
C ASP A 695 -38.78 -46.98 22.76
N THR A 696 -37.66 -47.65 22.49
CA THR A 696 -37.61 -48.80 21.59
C THR A 696 -38.13 -50.02 22.34
N SER A 697 -39.37 -50.42 22.07
CA SER A 697 -39.80 -51.82 22.22
C SER A 697 -40.49 -52.30 20.94
N ALA A 698 -40.30 -53.59 20.67
CA ALA A 698 -40.34 -54.24 19.37
C ALA A 698 -41.71 -54.28 18.67
N GLY A 699 -41.69 -54.31 17.34
CA GLY A 699 -42.84 -54.67 16.51
C GLY A 699 -42.55 -54.64 15.01
N LYS A 700 -42.32 -55.81 14.40
CA LYS A 700 -42.21 -56.01 12.95
C LYS A 700 -43.55 -55.69 12.27
N VAL A 701 -43.58 -54.69 11.35
CA VAL A 701 -44.56 -54.64 10.24
C VAL A 701 -43.91 -54.03 8.99
N LYS A 702 -44.16 -54.69 7.85
CA LYS A 702 -43.71 -54.33 6.49
C LYS A 702 -44.55 -53.19 5.88
N ALA A 703 -43.86 -52.38 5.05
CA ALA A 703 -44.34 -51.59 3.90
C ALA A 703 -45.27 -50.39 4.14
N LEU A 704 -44.81 -49.18 3.79
CA LEU A 704 -45.17 -48.48 2.55
C LEU A 704 -44.32 -47.20 2.38
N ARG A 705 -43.67 -47.08 1.22
CA ARG A 705 -42.98 -45.86 0.76
C ARG A 705 -44.04 -44.76 0.54
N ARG A 706 -44.01 -43.71 1.34
CA ARG A 706 -44.71 -42.45 1.05
C ARG A 706 -43.67 -41.34 0.93
N GLN A 707 -43.56 -40.78 -0.27
CA GLN A 707 -42.79 -39.58 -0.60
C GLN A 707 -43.11 -38.48 0.41
N LYS A 708 -42.10 -38.03 1.16
CA LYS A 708 -42.09 -36.67 1.72
C LYS A 708 -41.29 -35.82 0.75
N SER A 709 -41.98 -34.90 0.10
CA SER A 709 -41.40 -33.81 -0.67
C SER A 709 -40.37 -33.10 0.19
N CYS A 710 -39.11 -33.17 -0.23
CA CYS A 710 -38.03 -32.37 0.32
C CYS A 710 -38.34 -30.92 -0.08
N VAL A 711 -38.77 -30.10 0.87
CA VAL A 711 -38.59 -28.66 0.74
C VAL A 711 -37.09 -28.47 0.94
N GLU A 712 -36.34 -28.37 -0.16
CA GLU A 712 -34.98 -27.87 -0.16
C GLU A 712 -35.03 -26.44 0.38
N ILE A 713 -34.85 -26.32 1.70
CA ILE A 713 -34.32 -25.10 2.28
C ILE A 713 -32.91 -25.00 1.68
N VAL A 714 -32.77 -24.13 0.69
CA VAL A 714 -31.50 -23.72 0.12
C VAL A 714 -30.61 -23.25 1.27
N ARG A 715 -29.83 -24.18 1.82
CA ARG A 715 -28.70 -23.84 2.68
C ARG A 715 -27.72 -23.13 1.76
N LYS A 716 -27.72 -21.78 1.80
CA LYS A 716 -26.52 -21.05 1.40
C LYS A 716 -25.38 -21.65 2.24
N PRO A 717 -24.29 -22.13 1.63
CA PRO A 717 -23.17 -22.60 2.43
C PRO A 717 -22.74 -21.44 3.31
N GLU A 718 -22.69 -21.66 4.63
CA GLU A 718 -21.88 -20.83 5.52
C GLU A 718 -20.46 -20.96 4.98
N VAL A 719 -20.06 -20.04 4.11
CA VAL A 719 -18.66 -19.87 3.74
C VAL A 719 -18.01 -19.35 5.00
N THR A 720 -17.51 -20.25 5.85
CA THR A 720 -16.63 -19.91 6.95
C THR A 720 -15.43 -19.20 6.33
N GLN A 721 -15.42 -17.86 6.43
CA GLN A 721 -14.39 -17.02 5.85
C GLN A 721 -13.03 -17.47 6.40
N ASP A 722 -12.08 -17.78 5.52
CA ASP A 722 -10.71 -18.09 5.92
C ASP A 722 -10.08 -16.82 6.53
N LEU A 723 -9.95 -16.81 7.86
CA LEU A 723 -9.39 -15.70 8.62
C LEU A 723 -7.85 -15.70 8.63
N THR A 724 -7.21 -16.64 7.92
CA THR A 724 -5.75 -16.66 7.80
C THR A 724 -5.24 -15.43 7.03
N PRO A 725 -4.04 -14.93 7.38
CA PRO A 725 -3.50 -13.77 6.71
C PRO A 725 -3.05 -14.10 5.28
N VAL A 726 -3.13 -13.11 4.38
CA VAL A 726 -2.66 -13.17 2.97
C VAL A 726 -1.18 -13.60 2.86
N TYR A 727 -0.41 -13.42 3.92
CA TYR A 727 1.03 -13.66 3.99
C TYR A 727 1.39 -14.76 5.00
N SER A 728 0.57 -15.80 5.13
CA SER A 728 0.72 -16.85 6.15
C SER A 728 2.09 -17.53 6.14
N CYS A 729 2.71 -17.68 4.96
CA CYS A 729 4.05 -18.26 4.79
C CYS A 729 5.16 -17.58 5.62
N TYR A 730 4.99 -16.31 5.99
CA TYR A 730 5.96 -15.62 6.85
C TYR A 730 5.68 -15.74 8.36
N TYR A 731 4.50 -16.22 8.76
CA TYR A 731 4.04 -16.23 10.16
C TYR A 731 3.80 -17.64 10.72
N GLU A 732 3.96 -18.69 9.91
CA GLU A 732 3.90 -20.08 10.38
C GLU A 732 5.22 -20.43 11.10
N VAL A 733 5.13 -20.56 12.43
CA VAL A 733 6.29 -20.81 13.32
C VAL A 733 6.68 -22.30 13.37
N THR A 734 5.87 -23.20 12.79
CA THR A 734 6.13 -24.64 12.73
C THR A 734 6.39 -25.06 11.29
N GLY A 735 7.62 -25.51 11.01
CA GLY A 735 8.06 -25.88 9.67
C GLY A 735 7.28 -27.03 9.05
N THR A 736 6.91 -26.84 7.79
CA THR A 736 7.16 -27.71 6.62
C THR A 736 6.42 -27.04 5.45
N LEU A 737 7.07 -26.11 4.76
CA LEU A 737 6.83 -26.06 3.31
C LEU A 737 7.47 -27.35 2.82
N GLY A 738 6.67 -28.27 2.30
CA GLY A 738 7.16 -29.48 1.66
C GLY A 738 8.09 -29.08 0.52
N PHE A 739 9.39 -29.00 0.80
CA PHE A 739 10.44 -29.05 -0.18
C PHE A 739 10.69 -30.53 -0.42
N SER A 740 9.96 -31.06 -1.40
CA SER A 740 10.33 -32.27 -2.12
C SER A 740 10.23 -31.96 -3.59
#